data_AF-A0A524M0P4-F1
#
_entry.id   AF-A0A524M0P4-F1
#
_cell.length_a   1.000
_cell.length_b   1.000
_cell.length_c   1.000
_cell.angle_alpha   90.00
_cell.angle_beta   90.00
_cell.angle_gamma   90.00
#
_symmetry.space_group_name_H-M   'P 1'
#
loop_
_entity.id
_entity.type
_entity.pdbx_description
1 polymer ?
#
loop_
_entity_poly.entity_id
_entity_poly.type
_entity_poly.pdbx_seq_one_letter_code
_entity_poly.pdbx_strand_id
1 'polypeptide(L)'
;MKHVKMTFCIMLISVLLVSMWVPMTNPTASNKLSSEKISKDNHSPYFAPSYESHSAISIAGDDDFNTTAVNEGWLGDGSSDTPFIIEGYEITGGNNLISIVNTQYHFEIRDCNLTDANAAIGLLNVTNGLIENCLIDILYYGLDLENVTGINVVGCDIIAQSGKGIYMDEAFDCSIESCVIQGEPGSDAGIFVQWSEGITLFNNTVFEFDNHGIFFDSCYDMDILNNTLYWNEGSSMLTCAIYLIESDLAYIYGNNITENSDNGITLSDANNVTIIENHLVDNWIHGVYVEFSDYCIIQDNFIEGSGDGILEGPACGISTYFADYIIIDGNEFWYNDLNSITLAYSNFGYISNNYLNHSFNHGMWIYNSPNATIEKNEIYNAYALGGGGPTCGILIEESDDTSLLHNILGNNADNGITVQVSDRGNMIGNTIYESDFNGIFMSQATDWNISYNIIYDNGGPGIYMEVPTQDNLLYYNDIGWSGEFLAVDEGFGNFWNYSGIGNWYSDYEGTGTYTITGASSEVDYYPSMSLYLGTTTPVEYEVGTTGNTMSWAASALNPGIYELLVDGVSQGHLTWDGGAIHASVDGLPVGTYNVTLIVYHVSGHSLSNQSTLTVVDTTAPTWTVTPTDQTLEYNEPLSYQLQASDPSGIASWAVNDTANFAISSSGLLTNATTLAPGIYYLEITVTDEYSHSVSVTIMVTVNEPAVPYDSTTLVLAVGGIGAGVIIILLVIVFKKKTS
;
A
#
# COMPACT_ATOMS: atom_id res chain seq x y z
N MET A 1 -15.41 20.14 20.08
CA MET A 1 -14.43 20.36 21.17
C MET A 1 -14.47 19.15 22.08
N LYS A 2 -13.36 18.40 22.15
CA LYS A 2 -13.05 17.25 23.03
C LYS A 2 -14.06 16.09 23.03
N HIS A 3 -13.80 15.09 22.18
CA HIS A 3 -13.78 13.64 22.48
C HIS A 3 -13.84 12.82 21.17
N VAL A 4 -12.79 12.92 20.34
CA VAL A 4 -12.50 12.02 19.21
C VAL A 4 -10.98 11.85 19.14
N LYS A 5 -10.41 11.07 20.08
CA LYS A 5 -9.00 10.62 20.11
C LYS A 5 -8.90 9.41 21.03
N MET A 6 -9.47 8.29 20.62
CA MET A 6 -9.20 6.95 21.16
C MET A 6 -10.13 6.02 20.39
N THR A 7 -9.61 5.35 19.35
CA THR A 7 -10.02 4.03 18.80
C THR A 7 -9.32 3.76 17.46
N PHE A 8 -8.57 4.71 16.89
CA PHE A 8 -7.72 4.47 15.70
C PHE A 8 -6.31 3.89 16.01
N CYS A 9 -6.02 3.48 17.25
CA CYS A 9 -4.66 3.10 17.67
C CYS A 9 -4.41 1.59 17.86
N ILE A 10 -5.31 0.68 17.49
CA ILE A 10 -5.12 -0.75 17.83
C ILE A 10 -4.95 -1.69 16.63
N MET A 11 -5.21 -1.25 15.39
CA MET A 11 -4.93 -2.07 14.20
C MET A 11 -3.67 -1.68 13.40
N LEU A 12 -3.02 -0.55 13.71
CA LEU A 12 -1.70 -0.21 13.14
C LEU A 12 -0.51 -0.81 13.91
N ILE A 13 -0.72 -1.42 15.08
CA ILE A 13 0.38 -1.82 15.97
C ILE A 13 0.91 -3.25 15.68
N SER A 14 0.21 -4.08 14.91
CA SER A 14 0.69 -5.44 14.59
C SER A 14 1.55 -5.57 13.33
N VAL A 15 1.63 -4.53 12.48
CA VAL A 15 2.50 -4.52 11.27
C VAL A 15 3.76 -3.66 11.48
N LEU A 16 3.80 -2.83 12.53
CA LEU A 16 4.93 -1.92 12.84
C LEU A 16 5.95 -2.47 13.86
N LEU A 17 5.91 -3.76 14.21
CA LEU A 17 6.79 -4.35 15.25
C LEU A 17 7.86 -5.32 14.74
N VAL A 18 8.17 -5.34 13.44
CA VAL A 18 9.29 -6.13 12.89
C VAL A 18 10.38 -5.29 12.20
N SER A 19 10.26 -3.95 12.13
CA SER A 19 11.29 -3.11 11.47
C SER A 19 12.21 -2.31 12.41
N MET A 20 12.04 -2.40 13.73
CA MET A 20 13.00 -1.78 14.64
C MET A 20 14.07 -2.79 15.01
N TRP A 21 15.22 -2.71 14.33
CA TRP A 21 16.60 -2.77 14.83
C TRP A 21 17.56 -2.79 13.62
N VAL A 22 17.52 -1.71 12.83
CA VAL A 22 18.67 -1.21 12.06
C VAL A 22 18.68 0.30 12.30
N PRO A 23 19.81 0.92 12.69
CA PRO A 23 19.87 2.37 12.81
C PRO A 23 19.79 3.00 11.42
N MET A 24 18.62 3.51 11.03
CA MET A 24 18.50 4.54 10.00
C MET A 24 19.09 5.84 10.56
N THR A 25 20.24 6.24 10.04
CA THR A 25 20.69 7.64 10.14
C THR A 25 20.25 8.36 8.88
N ASN A 26 19.17 9.13 8.97
CA ASN A 26 18.87 10.20 8.01
C ASN A 26 20.02 11.21 8.02
N PRO A 27 20.62 11.56 6.87
CA PRO A 27 21.13 12.90 6.67
C PRO A 27 19.98 13.74 6.11
N THR A 28 19.23 14.39 6.99
CA THR A 28 18.47 15.58 6.58
C THR A 28 19.50 16.67 6.23
N ALA A 29 19.80 16.87 4.96
CA ALA A 29 20.50 18.05 4.48
C ALA A 29 19.52 19.23 4.40
N SER A 30 19.01 19.71 5.55
CA SER A 30 18.36 21.03 5.59
C SER A 30 19.44 22.11 5.72
N ASN A 31 20.15 22.42 4.63
CA ASN A 31 21.04 23.59 4.61
C ASN A 31 20.24 24.84 4.24
N LYS A 32 19.59 25.39 5.26
CA LYS A 32 19.25 26.80 5.28
C LYS A 32 20.57 27.57 5.27
N LEU A 33 20.99 28.06 4.10
CA LEU A 33 22.15 28.92 3.89
C LEU A 33 22.16 30.10 4.87
N SER A 34 22.90 29.97 5.98
CA SER A 34 23.60 31.11 6.55
C SER A 34 24.83 31.33 5.70
N SER A 35 24.96 32.53 5.14
CA SER A 35 26.11 32.98 4.38
C SER A 35 27.40 32.95 5.23
N GLU A 36 28.04 31.80 5.33
CA GLU A 36 29.42 31.68 5.76
C GLU A 36 30.21 31.07 4.60
N LYS A 37 31.10 31.89 4.02
CA LYS A 37 32.14 31.40 3.12
C LYS A 37 32.87 30.28 3.83
N ILE A 38 32.72 29.05 3.34
CA ILE A 38 33.54 27.93 3.77
C ILE A 38 34.99 28.27 3.40
N SER A 39 35.81 28.54 4.41
CA SER A 39 37.24 28.72 4.26
C SER A 39 37.90 27.37 3.94
N LYS A 40 38.92 27.39 3.07
CA LYS A 40 39.78 26.29 2.58
C LYS A 40 40.48 25.40 3.65
N ASP A 41 40.04 25.38 4.90
CA ASP A 41 40.84 24.84 6.03
C ASP A 41 40.15 23.74 6.85
N ASN A 42 39.10 23.06 6.35
CA ASN A 42 38.44 21.98 7.10
C ASN A 42 38.81 20.56 6.62
N HIS A 43 40.09 20.31 6.35
CA HIS A 43 40.61 18.95 6.44
C HIS A 43 40.80 18.58 7.91
N SER A 44 40.09 17.53 8.35
CA SER A 44 40.42 16.77 9.56
C SER A 44 41.93 16.47 9.58
N PRO A 45 42.63 16.42 10.73
CA PRO A 45 44.07 16.21 10.76
C PRO A 45 44.38 14.74 10.45
N TYR A 46 44.25 14.37 9.18
CA TYR A 46 44.99 13.26 8.61
C TYR A 46 46.47 13.60 8.81
N PHE A 47 47.22 12.64 9.36
CA PHE A 47 48.67 12.67 9.20
C PHE A 47 48.91 12.74 7.70
N ALA A 48 49.31 13.90 7.18
CA ALA A 48 49.71 14.03 5.80
C ALA A 48 50.79 12.96 5.56
N PRO A 49 50.58 12.01 4.63
CA PRO A 49 51.63 11.09 4.25
C PRO A 49 52.88 11.93 3.92
N SER A 50 54.04 11.54 4.45
CA SER A 50 55.27 12.18 4.01
C SER A 50 55.60 11.61 2.64
N TYR A 51 55.16 12.28 1.58
CA TYR A 51 55.50 11.91 0.22
C TYR A 51 56.99 12.16 -0.08
N GLU A 52 57.58 11.32 -0.92
CA GLU A 52 58.91 11.51 -1.46
C GLU A 52 58.84 12.28 -2.77
N SER A 53 59.52 13.43 -2.85
CA SER A 53 59.56 14.22 -4.08
C SER A 53 60.25 13.44 -5.20
N HIS A 54 59.58 13.34 -6.36
CA HIS A 54 60.06 12.58 -7.51
C HIS A 54 59.85 13.38 -8.81
N SER A 55 60.69 13.14 -9.81
CA SER A 55 60.47 13.69 -11.17
C SER A 55 59.37 12.94 -11.91
N ALA A 56 58.90 13.45 -13.05
CA ALA A 56 57.94 12.69 -13.87
C ALA A 56 58.51 11.30 -14.26
N ILE A 57 57.65 10.28 -14.23
CA ILE A 57 57.95 8.89 -14.57
C ILE A 57 57.46 8.63 -15.99
N SER A 58 58.32 8.03 -16.83
CA SER A 58 57.97 7.64 -18.20
C SER A 58 58.51 6.26 -18.49
N ILE A 59 57.62 5.33 -18.81
CA ILE A 59 57.90 3.93 -19.11
C ILE A 59 57.43 3.60 -20.53
N ALA A 60 58.36 3.17 -21.38
CA ALA A 60 58.12 2.81 -22.78
C ALA A 60 58.33 1.30 -23.02
N GLY A 61 57.39 0.49 -22.53
CA GLY A 61 57.30 -0.95 -22.72
C GLY A 61 57.97 -1.79 -21.65
N ASP A 62 57.79 -3.12 -21.75
CA ASP A 62 58.21 -4.11 -20.74
C ASP A 62 59.70 -3.99 -20.34
N ASP A 63 60.60 -3.88 -21.32
CA ASP A 63 62.06 -3.80 -21.08
C ASP A 63 62.44 -2.53 -20.28
N ASP A 64 61.76 -1.42 -20.58
CA ASP A 64 61.98 -0.14 -19.91
C ASP A 64 61.36 -0.13 -18.52
N PHE A 65 60.18 -0.74 -18.34
CA PHE A 65 59.55 -0.91 -17.04
C PHE A 65 60.48 -1.67 -16.10
N ASN A 66 60.92 -2.86 -16.49
CA ASN A 66 61.79 -3.69 -15.67
C ASN A 66 63.14 -3.00 -15.37
N THR A 67 63.71 -2.28 -16.34
CA THR A 67 64.95 -1.52 -16.14
C THR A 67 64.76 -0.38 -15.14
N THR A 68 63.68 0.38 -15.27
CA THR A 68 63.36 1.51 -14.40
C THR A 68 63.03 1.03 -12.99
N ALA A 69 62.21 -0.01 -12.85
CA ALA A 69 61.88 -0.61 -11.56
C ALA A 69 63.14 -1.04 -10.77
N VAL A 70 64.12 -1.66 -11.43
CA VAL A 70 65.40 -2.02 -10.79
C VAL A 70 66.22 -0.79 -10.40
N ASN A 71 66.22 0.27 -11.21
CA ASN A 71 66.99 1.49 -10.95
C ASN A 71 66.40 2.32 -9.80
N GLU A 72 65.08 2.44 -9.76
CA GLU A 72 64.34 3.15 -8.71
C GLU A 72 64.20 2.31 -7.44
N GLY A 73 64.39 0.99 -7.54
CA GLY A 73 64.24 0.06 -6.42
C GLY A 73 62.78 -0.24 -6.08
N TRP A 74 61.89 -0.15 -7.06
CA TRP A 74 60.48 -0.52 -6.92
C TRP A 74 60.34 -2.00 -6.56
N LEU A 75 59.38 -2.32 -5.71
CA LEU A 75 59.05 -3.69 -5.34
C LEU A 75 58.32 -4.39 -6.51
N GLY A 76 58.42 -5.72 -6.55
CA GLY A 76 57.73 -6.56 -7.53
C GLY A 76 58.60 -7.04 -8.70
N ASP A 77 58.03 -7.95 -9.49
CA ASP A 77 58.60 -8.46 -10.75
C ASP A 77 57.66 -8.31 -11.95
N GLY A 78 56.53 -7.62 -11.77
CA GLY A 78 55.53 -7.36 -12.81
C GLY A 78 54.58 -8.53 -13.08
N SER A 79 54.67 -9.63 -12.33
CA SER A 79 53.68 -10.71 -12.40
C SER A 79 52.42 -10.39 -11.59
N SER A 80 51.33 -11.13 -11.84
CA SER A 80 50.07 -10.96 -11.09
C SER A 80 50.21 -11.15 -9.59
N ASP A 81 51.15 -12.00 -9.15
CA ASP A 81 51.39 -12.30 -7.74
C ASP A 81 52.29 -11.23 -7.09
N THR A 82 53.13 -10.56 -7.88
CA THR A 82 54.10 -9.54 -7.43
C THR A 82 54.21 -8.39 -8.43
N PRO A 83 53.20 -7.51 -8.52
CA PRO A 83 53.19 -6.39 -9.46
C PRO A 83 54.29 -5.37 -9.14
N PHE A 84 54.72 -4.60 -10.15
CA PHE A 84 55.61 -3.46 -9.91
C PHE A 84 54.90 -2.36 -9.11
N ILE A 85 55.51 -1.84 -8.05
CA ILE A 85 54.87 -0.87 -7.14
C ILE A 85 55.53 0.50 -7.24
N ILE A 86 54.74 1.49 -7.68
CA ILE A 86 55.06 2.92 -7.68
C ILE A 86 54.25 3.54 -6.54
N GLU A 87 54.89 3.88 -5.43
CA GLU A 87 54.18 4.32 -4.22
C GLU A 87 54.80 5.52 -3.51
N GLY A 88 53.97 6.35 -2.88
CA GLY A 88 54.41 7.37 -1.92
C GLY A 88 55.09 8.59 -2.54
N TYR A 89 54.95 8.82 -3.85
CA TYR A 89 55.63 9.92 -4.53
C TYR A 89 54.82 11.21 -4.58
N GLU A 90 55.51 12.34 -4.46
CA GLU A 90 55.02 13.68 -4.81
C GLU A 90 55.64 14.11 -6.15
N ILE A 91 54.82 14.27 -7.17
CA ILE A 91 55.24 14.68 -8.51
C ILE A 91 54.44 15.91 -8.91
N THR A 92 55.14 17.00 -9.25
CA THR A 92 54.53 18.29 -9.59
C THR A 92 55.12 18.86 -10.87
N GLY A 93 54.27 19.49 -11.70
CA GLY A 93 54.70 20.25 -12.87
C GLY A 93 55.13 19.37 -14.04
N GLY A 94 54.32 19.30 -15.10
CA GLY A 94 54.64 18.50 -16.28
C GLY A 94 53.53 18.43 -17.32
N ASN A 95 53.75 17.68 -18.39
CA ASN A 95 52.67 17.27 -19.29
C ASN A 95 51.95 16.06 -18.68
N ASN A 96 52.61 14.89 -18.64
CA ASN A 96 52.13 13.70 -17.93
C ASN A 96 53.07 13.44 -16.74
N LEU A 97 52.55 13.22 -15.52
CA LEU A 97 53.38 12.97 -14.34
C LEU A 97 53.85 11.52 -14.25
N ILE A 98 52.94 10.58 -14.52
CA ILE A 98 53.27 9.15 -14.70
C ILE A 98 52.74 8.73 -16.06
N SER A 99 53.62 8.26 -16.94
CA SER A 99 53.23 7.74 -18.25
C SER A 99 53.76 6.33 -18.44
N ILE A 100 52.86 5.38 -18.71
CA ILE A 100 53.21 3.97 -18.95
C ILE A 100 52.58 3.55 -20.27
N VAL A 101 53.41 3.00 -21.16
CA VAL A 101 53.00 2.69 -22.53
C VAL A 101 53.49 1.30 -22.93
N ASN A 102 52.67 0.54 -23.67
CA ASN A 102 53.02 -0.74 -24.30
C ASN A 102 53.54 -1.83 -23.33
N THR A 103 52.89 -2.00 -22.19
CA THR A 103 53.27 -3.02 -21.20
C THR A 103 52.14 -4.02 -20.95
N GLN A 104 52.51 -5.25 -20.62
CA GLN A 104 51.57 -6.28 -20.16
C GLN A 104 51.87 -6.73 -18.73
N TYR A 105 52.88 -6.16 -18.10
CA TYR A 105 53.15 -6.39 -16.67
C TYR A 105 52.03 -5.86 -15.79
N HIS A 106 51.80 -6.53 -14.67
CA HIS A 106 50.98 -6.03 -13.59
C HIS A 106 51.73 -4.95 -12.82
N PHE A 107 51.05 -3.86 -12.48
CA PHE A 107 51.63 -2.76 -11.70
C PHE A 107 50.59 -2.08 -10.81
N GLU A 108 51.08 -1.43 -9.77
CA GLU A 108 50.31 -0.64 -8.81
C GLU A 108 50.89 0.77 -8.74
N ILE A 109 50.04 1.80 -8.91
CA ILE A 109 50.36 3.20 -8.60
C ILE A 109 49.52 3.56 -7.39
N ARG A 110 50.14 3.76 -6.22
CA ARG A 110 49.38 4.00 -4.99
C ARG A 110 49.94 5.05 -4.07
N ASP A 111 49.08 5.66 -3.27
CA ASP A 111 49.46 6.65 -2.25
C ASP A 111 50.37 7.76 -2.83
N CYS A 112 50.09 8.23 -4.04
CA CYS A 112 50.85 9.30 -4.70
C CYS A 112 50.12 10.65 -4.62
N ASN A 113 50.86 11.75 -4.56
CA ASN A 113 50.37 13.12 -4.68
C ASN A 113 50.83 13.73 -6.01
N LEU A 114 49.90 13.95 -6.93
CA LEU A 114 50.16 14.30 -8.32
C LEU A 114 49.51 15.64 -8.66
N THR A 115 50.30 16.71 -8.81
CA THR A 115 49.77 18.08 -8.95
C THR A 115 50.35 18.89 -10.11
N ASP A 116 49.66 19.96 -10.51
CA ASP A 116 50.14 20.98 -11.45
C ASP A 116 50.56 20.43 -12.84
N ALA A 117 49.84 19.43 -13.35
CA ALA A 117 50.11 18.79 -14.64
C ALA A 117 48.98 18.97 -15.65
N ASN A 118 49.26 18.66 -16.92
CA ASN A 118 48.21 18.55 -17.94
C ASN A 118 47.42 17.26 -17.74
N ALA A 119 48.11 16.11 -17.63
CA ALA A 119 47.56 14.82 -17.22
C ALA A 119 48.33 14.24 -16.02
N ALA A 120 47.64 13.65 -15.03
CA ALA A 120 48.34 13.05 -13.89
C ALA A 120 48.93 11.69 -14.25
N ILE A 121 48.10 10.76 -14.69
CA ILE A 121 48.49 9.40 -15.09
C ILE A 121 47.98 9.14 -16.51
N GLY A 122 48.89 8.84 -17.43
CA GLY A 122 48.57 8.46 -18.81
C GLY A 122 48.99 7.01 -19.09
N LEU A 123 48.02 6.15 -19.38
CA LEU A 123 48.23 4.75 -19.75
C LEU A 123 47.83 4.54 -21.22
N LEU A 124 48.72 3.97 -22.03
CA LEU A 124 48.45 3.71 -23.44
C LEU A 124 48.89 2.30 -23.86
N ASN A 125 47.95 1.48 -24.35
CA ASN A 125 48.21 0.09 -24.74
C ASN A 125 48.79 -0.73 -23.56
N VAL A 126 48.06 -0.73 -22.46
CA VAL A 126 48.48 -1.26 -21.15
C VAL A 126 47.44 -2.21 -20.59
N THR A 127 47.86 -3.24 -19.86
CA THR A 127 46.96 -4.15 -19.14
C THR A 127 47.33 -4.29 -17.66
N ASN A 128 46.35 -4.71 -16.85
CA ASN A 128 46.54 -5.19 -15.48
C ASN A 128 47.12 -4.16 -14.48
N GLY A 129 46.67 -2.91 -14.56
CA GLY A 129 47.10 -1.84 -13.67
C GLY A 129 46.11 -1.59 -12.53
N LEU A 130 46.62 -1.30 -11.33
CA LEU A 130 45.86 -0.75 -10.21
C LEU A 130 46.32 0.67 -9.91
N ILE A 131 45.40 1.62 -9.81
CA ILE A 131 45.64 2.99 -9.35
C ILE A 131 44.84 3.17 -8.07
N GLU A 132 45.51 3.37 -6.93
CA GLU A 132 44.87 3.30 -5.61
C GLU A 132 45.24 4.48 -4.71
N ASN A 133 44.26 5.11 -4.05
CA ASN A 133 44.48 6.13 -3.01
C ASN A 133 45.41 7.28 -3.45
N CYS A 134 45.35 7.68 -4.72
CA CYS A 134 46.13 8.81 -5.22
C CYS A 134 45.36 10.13 -5.01
N LEU A 135 46.09 11.19 -4.67
CA LEU A 135 45.61 12.57 -4.67
C LEU A 135 46.04 13.23 -5.99
N ILE A 136 45.07 13.71 -6.78
CA ILE A 136 45.29 14.25 -8.12
C ILE A 136 44.64 15.64 -8.20
N ASP A 137 45.44 16.69 -8.45
CA ASP A 137 44.95 18.07 -8.66
C ASP A 137 45.65 18.67 -9.90
N ILE A 138 44.93 18.71 -11.03
CA ILE A 138 45.54 18.94 -12.34
C ILE A 138 44.74 19.89 -13.22
N LEU A 139 45.36 20.27 -14.34
CA LEU A 139 44.80 21.25 -15.27
C LEU A 139 43.78 20.66 -16.25
N TYR A 140 43.99 19.47 -16.82
CA TYR A 140 43.17 18.97 -17.94
C TYR A 140 42.64 17.54 -17.77
N TYR A 141 43.47 16.51 -17.66
CA TYR A 141 43.04 15.11 -17.44
C TYR A 141 43.52 14.56 -16.10
N GLY A 142 42.63 14.06 -15.24
CA GLY A 142 43.06 13.36 -14.02
C GLY A 142 43.77 12.07 -14.41
N LEU A 143 43.02 11.18 -15.05
CA LEU A 143 43.50 9.94 -15.64
C LEU A 143 43.16 9.90 -17.14
N ASP A 144 44.13 9.46 -17.94
CA ASP A 144 44.03 9.31 -19.39
C ASP A 144 44.36 7.86 -19.77
N LEU A 145 43.33 7.06 -20.07
CA LEU A 145 43.41 5.61 -20.23
C LEU A 145 43.01 5.20 -21.65
N GLU A 146 44.00 5.01 -22.53
CA GLU A 146 43.79 4.71 -23.95
C GLU A 146 44.19 3.26 -24.30
N ASN A 147 43.29 2.51 -24.94
CA ASN A 147 43.48 1.11 -25.34
C ASN A 147 44.01 0.26 -24.18
N VAL A 148 43.20 0.15 -23.12
CA VAL A 148 43.59 -0.53 -21.88
C VAL A 148 42.70 -1.72 -21.56
N THR A 149 43.21 -2.68 -20.78
CA THR A 149 42.40 -3.83 -20.32
C THR A 149 42.68 -4.16 -18.87
N GLY A 150 41.65 -4.34 -18.05
CA GLY A 150 41.81 -4.72 -16.66
C GLY A 150 42.52 -3.65 -15.82
N ILE A 151 42.17 -2.37 -16.02
CA ILE A 151 42.65 -1.27 -15.19
C ILE A 151 41.60 -0.96 -14.12
N ASN A 152 42.04 -0.95 -12.86
CA ASN A 152 41.18 -0.63 -11.72
C ASN A 152 41.66 0.67 -11.07
N VAL A 153 40.74 1.61 -10.85
CA VAL A 153 40.99 2.87 -10.15
C VAL A 153 40.18 2.86 -8.85
N VAL A 154 40.84 2.95 -7.70
CA VAL A 154 40.21 2.72 -6.39
C VAL A 154 40.58 3.82 -5.40
N GLY A 155 39.58 4.47 -4.80
CA GLY A 155 39.81 5.37 -3.66
C GLY A 155 40.62 6.63 -3.98
N CYS A 156 40.70 7.04 -5.24
CA CYS A 156 41.42 8.24 -5.64
C CYS A 156 40.59 9.51 -5.44
N ASP A 157 41.24 10.59 -5.03
CA ASP A 157 40.67 11.94 -4.96
C ASP A 157 41.20 12.75 -6.15
N ILE A 158 40.31 13.13 -7.08
CA ILE A 158 40.66 13.76 -8.36
C ILE A 158 39.96 15.12 -8.47
N ILE A 159 40.74 16.17 -8.71
CA ILE A 159 40.27 17.52 -9.00
C ILE A 159 40.71 17.91 -10.42
N ALA A 160 39.75 18.21 -11.29
CA ALA A 160 39.98 18.57 -12.69
C ALA A 160 39.63 20.05 -12.96
N GLN A 161 40.62 20.87 -13.31
CA GLN A 161 40.43 22.31 -13.43
C GLN A 161 39.80 22.79 -14.75
N SER A 162 40.08 22.13 -15.88
CA SER A 162 39.61 22.59 -17.21
C SER A 162 39.38 21.48 -18.24
N GLY A 163 39.34 20.22 -17.81
CA GLY A 163 39.09 19.07 -18.68
C GLY A 163 38.37 17.94 -17.92
N LYS A 164 38.71 16.69 -18.22
CA LYS A 164 38.00 15.52 -17.71
C LYS A 164 38.63 14.97 -16.43
N GLY A 165 37.83 14.50 -15.49
CA GLY A 165 38.33 13.80 -14.31
C GLY A 165 39.05 12.51 -14.70
N ILE A 166 38.31 11.58 -15.31
CA ILE A 166 38.84 10.33 -15.86
C ILE A 166 38.37 10.20 -17.30
N TYR A 167 39.30 9.91 -18.20
CA TYR A 167 39.03 9.64 -19.60
C TYR A 167 39.48 8.22 -19.97
N MET A 168 38.60 7.49 -20.65
CA MET A 168 38.81 6.11 -21.08
C MET A 168 38.40 5.97 -22.54
N ASP A 169 39.30 5.43 -23.35
CA ASP A 169 39.12 5.21 -24.78
C ASP A 169 39.59 3.82 -25.15
N GLU A 170 38.76 3.03 -25.84
CA GLU A 170 39.03 1.62 -26.15
C GLU A 170 39.42 0.82 -24.88
N ALA A 171 38.70 1.02 -23.78
CA ALA A 171 38.94 0.34 -22.51
C ALA A 171 38.07 -0.91 -22.36
N PHE A 172 38.65 -1.98 -21.81
CA PHE A 172 38.00 -3.28 -21.68
C PHE A 172 38.12 -3.82 -20.25
N ASP A 173 37.04 -4.31 -19.67
CA ASP A 173 37.04 -4.98 -18.35
C ASP A 173 37.69 -4.11 -17.25
N CYS A 174 37.37 -2.81 -17.20
CA CYS A 174 37.98 -1.85 -16.28
C CYS A 174 36.99 -1.35 -15.23
N SER A 175 37.49 -0.98 -14.05
CA SER A 175 36.66 -0.44 -12.97
C SER A 175 37.14 0.88 -12.38
N ILE A 176 36.19 1.70 -11.96
CA ILE A 176 36.40 2.91 -11.17
C ILE A 176 35.55 2.78 -9.91
N GLU A 177 36.19 2.73 -8.75
CA GLU A 177 35.56 2.35 -7.50
C GLU A 177 35.89 3.32 -6.37
N SER A 178 34.87 3.76 -5.63
CA SER A 178 35.04 4.56 -4.41
C SER A 178 35.92 5.80 -4.57
N CYS A 179 35.96 6.39 -5.76
CA CYS A 179 36.71 7.61 -6.04
C CYS A 179 35.87 8.86 -5.77
N VAL A 180 36.52 9.96 -5.42
CA VAL A 180 35.92 11.30 -5.33
C VAL A 180 36.47 12.13 -6.47
N ILE A 181 35.59 12.59 -7.35
CA ILE A 181 35.96 13.25 -8.61
C ILE A 181 35.22 14.60 -8.66
N GLN A 182 35.97 15.69 -8.60
CA GLN A 182 35.45 17.05 -8.53
C GLN A 182 35.88 17.86 -9.74
N GLY A 183 34.92 18.55 -10.37
CA GLY A 183 35.17 19.55 -11.37
C GLY A 183 35.39 20.94 -10.76
N GLU A 184 36.09 21.79 -11.48
CA GLU A 184 36.11 23.24 -11.25
C GLU A 184 35.55 23.95 -12.49
N PRO A 185 35.22 25.26 -12.41
CA PRO A 185 34.67 26.00 -13.54
C PRO A 185 35.55 25.92 -14.79
N GLY A 186 34.96 25.49 -15.90
CA GLY A 186 35.61 25.22 -17.18
C GLY A 186 35.99 23.75 -17.41
N SER A 187 35.69 22.85 -16.48
CA SER A 187 35.85 21.40 -16.63
C SER A 187 34.93 20.82 -17.72
N ASP A 188 35.22 19.61 -18.17
CA ASP A 188 34.37 18.87 -19.12
C ASP A 188 33.61 17.78 -18.33
N ALA A 189 33.56 16.53 -18.79
CA ALA A 189 32.88 15.46 -18.05
C ALA A 189 33.72 14.90 -16.88
N GLY A 190 33.05 14.44 -15.82
CA GLY A 190 33.71 13.83 -14.66
C GLY A 190 34.39 12.52 -15.00
N ILE A 191 33.60 11.54 -15.45
CA ILE A 191 34.08 10.29 -16.03
C ILE A 191 33.57 10.22 -17.47
N PHE A 192 34.48 10.15 -18.44
CA PHE A 192 34.13 9.95 -19.84
C PHE A 192 34.74 8.66 -20.36
N VAL A 193 33.90 7.81 -20.92
CA VAL A 193 34.26 6.52 -21.50
C VAL A 193 33.74 6.45 -22.92
N GLN A 194 34.58 6.02 -23.86
CA GLN A 194 34.16 5.83 -25.25
C GLN A 194 34.73 4.55 -25.87
N TRP A 195 33.98 3.97 -26.82
CA TRP A 195 34.36 2.75 -27.56
C TRP A 195 34.85 1.60 -26.66
N SER A 196 34.21 1.43 -25.51
CA SER A 196 34.67 0.56 -24.42
C SER A 196 33.64 -0.53 -24.08
N GLU A 197 34.10 -1.61 -23.46
CA GLU A 197 33.25 -2.75 -23.08
C GLU A 197 33.55 -3.28 -21.67
N GLY A 198 32.52 -3.68 -20.93
CA GLY A 198 32.69 -4.31 -19.61
C GLY A 198 33.19 -3.32 -18.56
N ILE A 199 32.55 -2.15 -18.47
CA ILE A 199 33.01 -1.06 -17.59
C ILE A 199 32.14 -1.00 -16.33
N THR A 200 32.79 -1.02 -15.16
CA THR A 200 32.10 -0.90 -13.86
C THR A 200 32.45 0.40 -13.16
N LEU A 201 31.43 1.20 -12.86
CA LEU A 201 31.52 2.41 -12.03
C LEU A 201 30.77 2.15 -10.72
N PHE A 202 31.48 1.98 -9.61
CA PHE A 202 30.88 1.62 -8.33
C PHE A 202 31.22 2.59 -7.19
N ASN A 203 30.19 3.10 -6.51
CA ASN A 203 30.33 3.88 -5.28
C ASN A 203 31.21 5.14 -5.42
N ASN A 204 31.24 5.75 -6.59
CA ASN A 204 31.98 7.00 -6.83
C ASN A 204 31.15 8.23 -6.46
N THR A 205 31.81 9.31 -6.09
CA THR A 205 31.20 10.63 -5.91
C THR A 205 31.69 11.57 -7.01
N VAL A 206 30.80 12.06 -7.87
CA VAL A 206 31.14 12.91 -9.03
C VAL A 206 30.33 14.20 -9.02
N PHE A 207 30.99 15.36 -8.96
CA PHE A 207 30.30 16.64 -8.78
C PHE A 207 31.05 17.86 -9.32
N GLU A 208 30.30 18.97 -9.50
CA GLU A 208 30.83 20.28 -9.92
C GLU A 208 31.49 20.31 -11.32
N PHE A 209 31.10 19.41 -12.22
CA PHE A 209 31.56 19.44 -13.61
C PHE A 209 30.72 20.39 -14.47
N ASP A 210 31.38 21.13 -15.37
CA ASP A 210 30.74 22.04 -16.34
C ASP A 210 30.17 21.27 -17.57
N ASN A 211 30.11 19.94 -17.49
CA ASN A 211 29.46 19.03 -18.42
C ASN A 211 28.95 17.80 -17.62
N HIS A 212 28.74 16.65 -18.27
CA HIS A 212 28.18 15.46 -17.64
C HIS A 212 29.01 14.94 -16.46
N GLY A 213 28.34 14.42 -15.42
CA GLY A 213 29.03 13.70 -14.35
C GLY A 213 29.68 12.42 -14.89
N ILE A 214 28.87 11.52 -15.43
CA ILE A 214 29.29 10.27 -16.09
C ILE A 214 28.77 10.30 -17.53
N PHE A 215 29.67 10.05 -18.48
CA PHE A 215 29.37 10.05 -19.91
C PHE A 215 29.94 8.79 -20.59
N PHE A 216 29.09 8.06 -21.30
CA PHE A 216 29.46 6.94 -22.16
C PHE A 216 29.07 7.23 -23.60
N ASP A 217 30.00 7.03 -24.53
CA ASP A 217 29.79 7.14 -25.98
C ASP A 217 30.19 5.83 -26.68
N SER A 218 29.28 5.22 -27.44
CA SER A 218 29.57 4.03 -28.25
C SER A 218 30.10 2.84 -27.42
N CYS A 219 29.56 2.61 -26.22
CA CYS A 219 30.02 1.58 -25.28
C CYS A 219 29.06 0.39 -25.18
N TYR A 220 29.52 -0.71 -24.60
CA TYR A 220 28.72 -1.92 -24.42
C TYR A 220 28.96 -2.52 -23.04
N ASP A 221 27.92 -3.11 -22.41
CA ASP A 221 28.05 -3.82 -21.14
C ASP A 221 28.64 -2.94 -20.02
N MET A 222 27.78 -2.09 -19.44
CA MET A 222 28.17 -1.09 -18.45
C MET A 222 27.40 -1.25 -17.15
N ASP A 223 28.12 -1.28 -16.03
CA ASP A 223 27.55 -1.32 -14.68
C ASP A 223 27.77 0.03 -13.98
N ILE A 224 26.70 0.79 -13.72
CA ILE A 224 26.76 2.09 -13.03
C ILE A 224 26.01 1.97 -11.71
N LEU A 225 26.75 1.71 -10.63
CA LEU A 225 26.23 1.16 -9.38
C LEU A 225 26.52 2.05 -8.17
N ASN A 226 25.48 2.46 -7.44
CA ASN A 226 25.58 3.14 -6.14
C ASN A 226 26.46 4.41 -6.15
N ASN A 227 26.55 5.11 -7.27
CA ASN A 227 27.30 6.35 -7.38
C ASN A 227 26.47 7.53 -6.84
N THR A 228 27.15 8.58 -6.39
CA THR A 228 26.56 9.85 -5.98
C THR A 228 26.95 10.94 -6.97
N LEU A 229 25.97 11.57 -7.63
CA LEU A 229 26.20 12.59 -8.64
C LEU A 229 25.39 13.85 -8.35
N TYR A 230 26.05 15.01 -8.23
CA TYR A 230 25.37 16.27 -7.94
C TYR A 230 26.08 17.51 -8.46
N TRP A 231 25.35 18.60 -8.65
CA TRP A 231 25.88 19.90 -9.11
C TRP A 231 26.74 19.81 -10.37
N ASN A 232 26.43 18.89 -11.29
CA ASN A 232 27.03 18.91 -12.62
C ASN A 232 26.24 19.92 -13.46
N GLU A 233 26.88 21.07 -13.71
CA GLU A 233 26.28 22.32 -14.18
C GLU A 233 26.91 22.80 -15.48
N GLY A 234 26.36 22.41 -16.62
CA GLY A 234 26.93 22.83 -17.89
C GLY A 234 26.42 24.15 -18.41
N SER A 235 27.31 24.89 -19.09
CA SER A 235 26.97 26.14 -19.77
C SER A 235 26.14 25.94 -21.06
N SER A 236 26.06 24.70 -21.55
CA SER A 236 25.21 24.27 -22.68
C SER A 236 24.03 23.41 -22.18
N MET A 237 22.86 23.66 -22.77
CA MET A 237 21.53 23.19 -22.33
C MET A 237 21.25 21.68 -22.54
N LEU A 238 22.24 20.81 -22.31
CA LEU A 238 22.11 19.34 -22.46
C LEU A 238 22.84 18.55 -21.36
N THR A 239 23.17 19.18 -20.22
CA THR A 239 24.16 18.64 -19.27
C THR A 239 23.55 17.73 -18.21
N CYS A 240 23.57 16.44 -18.47
CA CYS A 240 22.95 15.42 -17.61
C CYS A 240 23.93 14.83 -16.58
N ALA A 241 23.43 14.26 -15.48
CA ALA A 241 24.31 13.60 -14.49
C ALA A 241 24.93 12.32 -15.08
N ILE A 242 24.10 11.42 -15.64
CA ILE A 242 24.52 10.25 -16.39
C ILE A 242 24.01 10.38 -17.83
N TYR A 243 24.89 10.23 -18.81
CA TYR A 243 24.52 10.23 -20.22
C TYR A 243 25.11 9.02 -20.95
N LEU A 244 24.25 8.23 -21.58
CA LEU A 244 24.63 7.16 -22.51
C LEU A 244 24.21 7.54 -23.93
N ILE A 245 25.17 7.61 -24.85
CA ILE A 245 24.91 7.79 -26.29
C ILE A 245 25.45 6.60 -27.08
N GLU A 246 24.64 6.05 -28.00
CA GLU A 246 25.02 4.89 -28.84
C GLU A 246 25.56 3.72 -28.01
N SER A 247 25.09 3.56 -26.77
CA SER A 247 25.68 2.67 -25.77
C SER A 247 24.64 1.67 -25.24
N ASP A 248 24.80 0.39 -25.59
CA ASP A 248 23.80 -0.64 -25.31
C ASP A 248 24.16 -1.47 -24.07
N LEU A 249 23.15 -2.12 -23.47
CA LEU A 249 23.31 -3.06 -22.36
C LEU A 249 23.95 -2.42 -21.12
N ALA A 250 23.28 -1.42 -20.55
CA ALA A 250 23.70 -0.80 -19.29
C ALA A 250 22.78 -1.20 -18.12
N TYR A 251 23.37 -1.37 -16.94
CA TYR A 251 22.69 -1.59 -15.68
C TYR A 251 22.98 -0.44 -14.71
N ILE A 252 21.99 0.43 -14.51
CA ILE A 252 22.08 1.64 -13.69
C ILE A 252 21.28 1.40 -12.40
N TYR A 253 21.99 1.13 -11.30
CA TYR A 253 21.39 0.67 -10.05
C TYR A 253 21.81 1.47 -8.82
N GLY A 254 20.85 1.88 -7.99
CA GLY A 254 21.12 2.40 -6.64
C GLY A 254 21.82 3.76 -6.59
N ASN A 255 21.89 4.50 -7.70
CA ASN A 255 22.60 5.78 -7.75
C ASN A 255 21.77 6.89 -7.09
N ASN A 256 22.45 7.82 -6.42
CA ASN A 256 21.87 9.03 -5.84
C ASN A 256 22.23 10.24 -6.72
N ILE A 257 21.26 10.77 -7.44
CA ILE A 257 21.44 11.77 -8.50
C ILE A 257 20.63 13.01 -8.16
N THR A 258 21.30 14.08 -7.71
CA THR A 258 20.61 15.25 -7.15
C THR A 258 21.12 16.57 -7.68
N GLU A 259 20.23 17.54 -7.88
CA GLU A 259 20.60 18.94 -8.16
C GLU A 259 21.55 19.10 -9.38
N ASN A 260 21.32 18.36 -10.47
CA ASN A 260 22.06 18.52 -11.72
C ASN A 260 21.31 19.44 -12.69
N SER A 261 22.05 20.17 -13.54
CA SER A 261 21.52 21.23 -14.42
C SER A 261 20.63 20.77 -15.59
N ASP A 262 20.40 19.48 -15.78
CA ASP A 262 19.51 19.00 -16.84
C ASP A 262 18.82 17.73 -16.38
N ASN A 263 18.91 16.63 -17.14
CA ASN A 263 18.37 15.35 -16.76
C ASN A 263 19.25 14.66 -15.72
N GLY A 264 18.63 13.89 -14.83
CA GLY A 264 19.36 12.96 -13.97
C GLY A 264 20.05 11.89 -14.82
N ILE A 265 19.27 11.14 -15.62
CA ILE A 265 19.76 10.11 -16.53
C ILE A 265 19.23 10.35 -17.93
N THR A 266 20.10 10.32 -18.94
CA THR A 266 19.73 10.38 -20.36
C THR A 266 20.23 9.17 -21.13
N LEU A 267 19.36 8.59 -21.95
CA LEU A 267 19.66 7.56 -22.94
C LEU A 267 19.38 8.10 -24.34
N SER A 268 20.34 8.00 -25.25
CA SER A 268 20.19 8.40 -26.66
C SER A 268 20.77 7.30 -27.56
N ASP A 269 19.94 6.66 -28.38
CA ASP A 269 20.32 5.50 -29.18
C ASP A 269 20.99 4.37 -28.33
N ALA A 270 20.49 4.16 -27.10
CA ALA A 270 21.07 3.29 -26.07
C ALA A 270 20.06 2.22 -25.61
N ASN A 271 20.09 1.05 -26.24
CA ASN A 271 19.07 0.01 -26.10
C ASN A 271 19.38 -0.99 -24.98
N ASN A 272 18.34 -1.69 -24.51
CA ASN A 272 18.44 -2.72 -23.48
C ASN A 272 19.06 -2.20 -22.16
N VAL A 273 18.74 -0.96 -21.80
CA VAL A 273 19.20 -0.34 -20.56
C VAL A 273 18.20 -0.60 -19.43
N THR A 274 18.70 -0.97 -18.26
CA THR A 274 17.89 -1.16 -17.05
C THR A 274 18.26 -0.11 -16.01
N ILE A 275 17.29 0.65 -15.54
CA ILE A 275 17.41 1.73 -14.55
C ILE A 275 16.55 1.35 -13.33
N ILE A 276 17.19 1.00 -12.22
CA ILE A 276 16.49 0.42 -11.06
C ILE A 276 16.98 0.94 -9.71
N GLU A 277 16.04 1.17 -8.78
CA GLU A 277 16.32 1.59 -7.39
C GLU A 277 17.19 2.86 -7.28
N ASN A 278 17.13 3.77 -8.27
CA ASN A 278 17.85 5.04 -8.23
C ASN A 278 17.01 6.11 -7.51
N HIS A 279 17.70 7.06 -6.87
CA HIS A 279 17.12 8.20 -6.17
C HIS A 279 17.46 9.48 -6.93
N LEU A 280 16.48 10.05 -7.64
CA LEU A 280 16.64 11.19 -8.53
C LEU A 280 15.85 12.39 -7.97
N VAL A 281 16.53 13.43 -7.52
CA VAL A 281 15.89 14.56 -6.82
C VAL A 281 16.38 15.90 -7.35
N ASP A 282 15.45 16.82 -7.63
CA ASP A 282 15.75 18.20 -8.02
C ASP A 282 16.68 18.30 -9.25
N ASN A 283 16.56 17.39 -10.22
CA ASN A 283 17.24 17.49 -11.51
C ASN A 283 16.45 18.43 -12.43
N TRP A 284 17.14 19.34 -13.11
CA TRP A 284 16.50 20.55 -13.64
C TRP A 284 15.47 20.29 -14.75
N ILE A 285 15.63 19.27 -15.61
CA ILE A 285 14.67 19.00 -16.71
C ILE A 285 13.90 17.69 -16.50
N HIS A 286 14.58 16.55 -16.56
CA HIS A 286 13.97 15.24 -16.32
C HIS A 286 14.65 14.46 -15.19
N GLY A 287 13.91 13.59 -14.53
CA GLY A 287 14.55 12.52 -13.75
C GLY A 287 15.27 11.59 -14.72
N VAL A 288 14.50 10.99 -15.63
CA VAL A 288 15.00 10.10 -16.69
C VAL A 288 14.46 10.53 -18.05
N TYR A 289 15.34 10.65 -19.04
CA TYR A 289 15.00 10.89 -20.44
C TYR A 289 15.49 9.75 -21.33
N VAL A 290 14.60 9.18 -22.15
CA VAL A 290 14.89 8.04 -23.02
C VAL A 290 14.53 8.39 -24.47
N GLU A 291 15.55 8.49 -25.33
CA GLU A 291 15.40 8.88 -26.72
C GLU A 291 15.96 7.81 -27.66
N PHE A 292 15.18 7.39 -28.67
CA PHE A 292 15.60 6.40 -29.69
C PHE A 292 16.17 5.10 -29.09
N SER A 293 15.69 4.71 -27.92
CA SER A 293 16.31 3.68 -27.07
C SER A 293 15.29 2.61 -26.70
N ASP A 294 15.27 1.51 -27.45
CA ASP A 294 14.26 0.45 -27.31
C ASP A 294 14.59 -0.52 -26.16
N TYR A 295 13.56 -1.22 -25.68
CA TYR A 295 13.67 -2.29 -24.69
C TYR A 295 14.29 -1.86 -23.35
N CYS A 296 14.09 -0.60 -22.96
CA CYS A 296 14.55 -0.09 -21.68
C CYS A 296 13.55 -0.40 -20.55
N ILE A 297 14.09 -0.66 -19.36
CA ILE A 297 13.32 -0.95 -18.14
C ILE A 297 13.64 0.12 -17.11
N ILE A 298 12.62 0.78 -16.58
CA ILE A 298 12.73 1.78 -15.52
C ILE A 298 11.87 1.32 -14.35
N GLN A 299 12.50 0.83 -13.29
CA GLN A 299 11.80 0.12 -12.23
C GLN A 299 12.19 0.58 -10.82
N ASP A 300 11.22 0.70 -9.91
CA ASP A 300 11.45 0.95 -8.49
C ASP A 300 12.34 2.18 -8.17
N ASN A 301 12.33 3.21 -9.03
CA ASN A 301 13.07 4.45 -8.80
C ASN A 301 12.22 5.46 -8.02
N PHE A 302 12.89 6.29 -7.21
CA PHE A 302 12.28 7.43 -6.53
C PHE A 302 12.65 8.72 -7.29
N ILE A 303 11.64 9.46 -7.76
CA ILE A 303 11.81 10.64 -8.61
C ILE A 303 11.03 11.82 -8.01
N GLU A 304 11.75 12.82 -7.52
CA GLU A 304 11.16 14.01 -6.89
C GLU A 304 11.66 15.31 -7.51
N GLY A 305 10.78 16.30 -7.64
CA GLY A 305 11.18 17.68 -7.95
C GLY A 305 11.86 17.85 -9.31
N SER A 306 11.64 16.94 -10.26
CA SER A 306 12.20 17.11 -11.60
C SER A 306 11.39 18.13 -12.39
N GLY A 307 12.08 19.07 -13.05
CA GLY A 307 11.50 19.90 -14.12
C GLY A 307 11.38 21.43 -13.94
N ASP A 308 12.15 22.05 -13.04
CA ASP A 308 12.17 23.52 -12.84
C ASP A 308 12.82 24.28 -14.02
N GLY A 309 13.40 23.55 -14.98
CA GLY A 309 14.17 24.03 -16.12
C GLY A 309 13.33 24.41 -17.33
N ILE A 310 12.59 25.51 -17.23
CA ILE A 310 11.89 26.07 -18.38
C ILE A 310 12.91 26.66 -19.36
N LEU A 311 13.03 26.10 -20.57
CA LEU A 311 13.32 26.91 -21.77
C LEU A 311 12.60 26.48 -23.06
N GLU A 312 12.18 25.22 -23.27
CA GLU A 312 11.19 24.78 -24.29
C GLU A 312 11.09 23.23 -24.28
N GLY A 313 9.99 22.65 -23.79
CA GLY A 313 9.75 21.19 -23.79
C GLY A 313 9.07 20.68 -22.51
N PRO A 314 8.40 19.52 -22.51
CA PRO A 314 7.70 19.03 -21.33
C PRO A 314 8.69 18.42 -20.33
N ALA A 315 9.23 19.18 -19.39
CA ALA A 315 9.98 18.69 -18.23
C ALA A 315 9.14 17.69 -17.38
N CYS A 316 9.65 16.49 -17.12
CA CYS A 316 8.87 15.37 -16.55
C CYS A 316 9.72 14.48 -15.64
N GLY A 317 9.10 13.72 -14.74
CA GLY A 317 9.81 12.69 -13.97
C GLY A 317 10.50 11.67 -14.87
N ILE A 318 9.73 10.98 -15.72
CA ILE A 318 10.21 10.15 -16.83
C ILE A 318 9.63 10.68 -18.15
N SER A 319 10.46 10.80 -19.17
CA SER A 319 10.03 11.14 -20.53
C SER A 319 10.67 10.19 -21.54
N THR A 320 9.87 9.68 -22.47
CA THR A 320 10.35 8.86 -23.60
C THR A 320 10.01 9.51 -24.94
N TYR A 321 10.88 9.32 -25.93
CA TYR A 321 10.69 9.83 -27.28
C TYR A 321 11.25 8.84 -28.31
N PHE A 322 10.37 8.33 -29.19
CA PHE A 322 10.73 7.29 -30.19
C PHE A 322 11.45 6.08 -29.58
N ALA A 323 10.96 5.60 -28.43
CA ALA A 323 11.55 4.49 -27.70
C ALA A 323 10.50 3.39 -27.50
N ASP A 324 10.58 2.30 -28.26
CA ASP A 324 9.58 1.25 -28.24
C ASP A 324 9.85 0.22 -27.13
N TYR A 325 8.80 -0.48 -26.69
CA TYR A 325 8.88 -1.56 -25.69
C TYR A 325 9.44 -1.12 -24.33
N ILE A 326 9.14 0.11 -23.92
CA ILE A 326 9.54 0.64 -22.62
C ILE A 326 8.69 0.04 -21.49
N ILE A 327 9.34 -0.37 -20.42
CA ILE A 327 8.70 -0.80 -19.17
C ILE A 327 8.95 0.25 -18.10
N ILE A 328 7.88 0.79 -17.49
CA ILE A 328 7.93 1.71 -16.36
C ILE A 328 7.12 1.09 -15.21
N ASP A 329 7.80 0.49 -14.23
CA ASP A 329 7.14 -0.32 -13.19
C ASP A 329 7.55 0.07 -11.77
N GLY A 330 6.59 0.22 -10.84
CA GLY A 330 6.90 0.35 -9.41
C GLY A 330 7.60 1.66 -8.99
N ASN A 331 7.69 2.66 -9.88
CA ASN A 331 8.37 3.93 -9.56
C ASN A 331 7.48 4.85 -8.72
N GLU A 332 8.12 5.68 -7.91
CA GLU A 332 7.48 6.66 -7.02
C GLU A 332 7.82 8.08 -7.45
N PHE A 333 6.79 8.91 -7.66
CA PHE A 333 6.92 10.27 -8.19
C PHE A 333 6.32 11.32 -7.26
N TRP A 334 7.08 12.38 -6.99
CA TRP A 334 6.65 13.50 -6.14
C TRP A 334 6.99 14.85 -6.72
N TYR A 335 6.04 15.79 -6.67
CA TYR A 335 6.28 17.21 -6.95
C TYR A 335 6.96 17.51 -8.31
N ASN A 336 6.67 16.74 -9.35
CA ASN A 336 7.24 16.95 -10.69
C ASN A 336 6.54 18.10 -11.42
N ASP A 337 7.29 18.97 -12.07
CA ASP A 337 6.84 20.29 -12.54
C ASP A 337 5.92 20.29 -13.76
N LEU A 338 5.85 19.20 -14.53
CA LEU A 338 4.73 18.97 -15.46
C LEU A 338 4.13 17.58 -15.26
N ASN A 339 4.64 16.59 -16.01
CA ASN A 339 4.11 15.24 -15.94
C ASN A 339 5.03 14.35 -15.11
N SER A 340 4.47 13.41 -14.36
CA SER A 340 5.32 12.38 -13.76
C SER A 340 5.85 11.43 -14.84
N ILE A 341 5.00 11.01 -15.78
CA ILE A 341 5.39 10.16 -16.90
C ILE A 341 4.87 10.73 -18.23
N THR A 342 5.73 10.83 -19.23
CA THR A 342 5.36 11.08 -20.62
C THR A 342 5.87 9.95 -21.51
N LEU A 343 4.98 9.33 -22.27
CA LEU A 343 5.28 8.35 -23.31
C LEU A 343 4.96 8.99 -24.67
N ALA A 344 5.97 9.45 -25.41
CA ALA A 344 5.77 10.15 -26.69
C ALA A 344 6.35 9.33 -27.85
N TYR A 345 5.55 9.10 -28.90
CA TYR A 345 5.97 8.36 -30.10
C TYR A 345 6.61 6.99 -29.80
N SER A 346 6.21 6.36 -28.70
CA SER A 346 6.89 5.22 -28.08
C SER A 346 5.91 4.06 -27.95
N ASN A 347 5.93 3.14 -28.93
CA ASN A 347 4.93 2.09 -29.06
C ASN A 347 5.14 0.98 -28.03
N PHE A 348 4.06 0.26 -27.72
CA PHE A 348 4.11 -0.91 -26.83
C PHE A 348 4.68 -0.60 -25.42
N GLY A 349 4.49 0.62 -24.94
CA GLY A 349 4.85 0.99 -23.56
C GLY A 349 4.01 0.23 -22.53
N TYR A 350 4.65 -0.25 -21.47
CA TYR A 350 4.02 -0.96 -20.36
C TYR A 350 4.29 -0.21 -19.05
N ILE A 351 3.26 0.43 -18.50
CA ILE A 351 3.34 1.31 -17.33
C ILE A 351 2.50 0.70 -16.21
N SER A 352 3.14 0.21 -15.14
CA SER A 352 2.43 -0.48 -14.06
C SER A 352 2.89 -0.19 -12.65
N ASN A 353 1.96 -0.29 -11.69
CA ASN A 353 2.26 -0.21 -10.25
C ASN A 353 3.01 1.07 -9.82
N ASN A 354 2.96 2.15 -10.59
CA ASN A 354 3.62 3.39 -10.24
C ASN A 354 2.73 4.22 -9.30
N TYR A 355 3.35 4.92 -8.36
CA TYR A 355 2.70 5.86 -7.46
C TYR A 355 3.08 7.29 -7.85
N LEU A 356 2.10 8.06 -8.31
CA LEU A 356 2.29 9.42 -8.80
C LEU A 356 1.53 10.39 -7.91
N ASN A 357 2.24 11.36 -7.33
CA ASN A 357 1.62 12.32 -6.45
C ASN A 357 2.17 13.74 -6.67
N HIS A 358 1.26 14.71 -6.77
CA HIS A 358 1.60 16.12 -6.99
C HIS A 358 2.39 16.32 -8.30
N SER A 359 1.74 16.07 -9.44
CA SER A 359 2.26 16.49 -10.75
C SER A 359 1.65 17.84 -11.12
N PHE A 360 2.41 18.76 -11.68
CA PHE A 360 1.95 20.13 -11.94
C PHE A 360 1.32 20.34 -13.35
N ASN A 361 1.11 19.26 -14.10
CA ASN A 361 0.23 19.22 -15.28
C ASN A 361 -0.62 17.93 -15.35
N HIS A 362 -0.07 16.82 -15.88
CA HIS A 362 -0.74 15.53 -15.91
C HIS A 362 -0.04 14.53 -14.98
N GLY A 363 -0.75 13.54 -14.45
CA GLY A 363 -0.04 12.38 -13.88
C GLY A 363 0.75 11.68 -14.98
N MET A 364 0.05 11.30 -16.05
CA MET A 364 0.63 10.64 -17.22
C MET A 364 0.12 11.26 -18.52
N TRP A 365 1.01 11.42 -19.50
CA TRP A 365 0.66 11.77 -20.88
C TRP A 365 1.17 10.72 -21.86
N ILE A 366 0.23 10.06 -22.54
CA ILE A 366 0.51 9.06 -23.58
C ILE A 366 0.15 9.69 -24.92
N TYR A 367 1.17 10.02 -25.69
CA TYR A 367 1.03 10.76 -26.93
C TYR A 367 1.59 9.98 -28.12
N ASN A 368 0.76 9.77 -29.14
CA ASN A 368 1.12 9.05 -30.36
C ASN A 368 1.86 7.72 -30.12
N SER A 369 1.43 6.99 -29.10
CA SER A 369 2.10 5.80 -28.55
C SER A 369 1.13 4.61 -28.51
N PRO A 370 0.75 4.05 -29.67
CA PRO A 370 -0.24 2.99 -29.75
C PRO A 370 0.21 1.69 -29.05
N ASN A 371 -0.78 0.88 -28.69
CA ASN A 371 -0.62 -0.39 -27.95
C ASN A 371 0.00 -0.22 -26.54
N ALA A 372 -0.10 0.97 -25.96
CA ALA A 372 0.31 1.19 -24.57
C ALA A 372 -0.62 0.46 -23.59
N THR A 373 -0.05 -0.12 -22.53
CA THR A 373 -0.79 -0.70 -21.41
C THR A 373 -0.43 0.05 -20.14
N ILE A 374 -1.44 0.61 -19.48
CA ILE A 374 -1.32 1.37 -18.24
C ILE A 374 -2.18 0.67 -17.20
N GLU A 375 -1.56 -0.01 -16.23
CA GLU A 375 -2.29 -0.79 -15.25
C GLU A 375 -1.86 -0.64 -13.78
N LYS A 376 -2.83 -0.66 -12.86
CA LYS A 376 -2.59 -0.67 -11.41
C LYS A 376 -1.75 0.51 -10.90
N ASN A 377 -1.76 1.65 -11.60
CA ASN A 377 -1.09 2.85 -11.13
C ASN A 377 -2.00 3.62 -10.19
N GLU A 378 -1.40 4.27 -9.19
CA GLU A 378 -2.06 5.16 -8.24
C GLU A 378 -1.65 6.60 -8.55
N ILE A 379 -2.60 7.46 -8.91
CA ILE A 379 -2.35 8.82 -9.38
C ILE A 379 -3.18 9.80 -8.58
N TYR A 380 -2.50 10.69 -7.88
CA TYR A 380 -3.12 11.68 -7.02
C TYR A 380 -2.61 13.09 -7.31
N ASN A 381 -3.48 14.08 -7.15
CA ASN A 381 -3.06 15.48 -7.08
C ASN A 381 -2.36 15.97 -8.38
N ALA A 382 -2.86 15.62 -9.56
CA ALA A 382 -2.43 16.28 -10.79
C ALA A 382 -3.06 17.69 -10.86
N TYR A 383 -2.22 18.73 -10.86
CA TYR A 383 -2.59 20.14 -10.79
C TYR A 383 -2.31 20.89 -12.08
N ALA A 384 -2.90 22.08 -12.23
CA ALA A 384 -2.69 22.95 -13.39
C ALA A 384 -1.67 24.06 -13.13
N LEU A 385 -0.60 24.15 -13.94
CA LEU A 385 0.18 25.38 -14.12
C LEU A 385 -0.50 26.33 -15.11
N GLY A 386 -1.68 26.86 -14.75
CA GLY A 386 -2.23 28.10 -15.32
C GLY A 386 -2.29 28.25 -16.85
N GLY A 387 -2.34 27.16 -17.63
CA GLY A 387 -2.07 27.16 -19.07
C GLY A 387 -2.92 26.22 -19.93
N GLY A 388 -4.24 26.40 -19.96
CA GLY A 388 -5.08 26.20 -21.16
C GLY A 388 -5.32 24.81 -21.78
N GLY A 389 -4.72 23.72 -21.29
CA GLY A 389 -5.04 22.32 -21.67
C GLY A 389 -5.72 21.55 -20.52
N PRO A 390 -6.34 20.37 -20.78
CA PRO A 390 -7.04 19.61 -19.74
C PRO A 390 -6.05 18.92 -18.79
N THR A 391 -5.82 19.50 -17.61
CA THR A 391 -4.97 18.90 -16.58
C THR A 391 -5.66 17.68 -15.98
N CYS A 392 -5.03 16.51 -16.05
CA CYS A 392 -5.73 15.26 -15.73
C CYS A 392 -4.79 14.21 -15.18
N GLY A 393 -5.34 13.22 -14.49
CA GLY A 393 -4.55 12.11 -13.98
C GLY A 393 -3.88 11.34 -15.13
N ILE A 394 -4.64 10.95 -16.15
CA ILE A 394 -4.13 10.32 -17.38
C ILE A 394 -4.68 11.01 -18.62
N LEU A 395 -3.80 11.45 -19.52
CA LEU A 395 -4.12 11.94 -20.86
C LEU A 395 -3.67 10.92 -21.92
N ILE A 396 -4.61 10.41 -22.70
CA ILE A 396 -4.36 9.61 -23.91
C ILE A 396 -4.67 10.48 -25.13
N GLU A 397 -3.67 10.69 -25.99
CA GLU A 397 -3.79 11.52 -27.17
C GLU A 397 -3.16 10.80 -28.38
N GLU A 398 -3.90 10.67 -29.49
CA GLU A 398 -3.41 10.06 -30.74
C GLU A 398 -2.83 8.64 -30.55
N SER A 399 -3.24 7.93 -29.50
CA SER A 399 -2.64 6.66 -29.08
C SER A 399 -3.67 5.53 -29.13
N ASP A 400 -3.77 4.89 -30.29
CA ASP A 400 -4.72 3.81 -30.55
C ASP A 400 -4.40 2.51 -29.79
N ASP A 401 -5.41 1.64 -29.65
CA ASP A 401 -5.27 0.29 -29.12
C ASP A 401 -4.70 0.27 -27.67
N THR A 402 -4.94 1.36 -26.92
CA THR A 402 -4.44 1.57 -25.54
C THR A 402 -5.31 0.84 -24.51
N SER A 403 -4.69 0.29 -23.47
CA SER A 403 -5.39 -0.37 -22.35
C SER A 403 -5.14 0.34 -21.02
N LEU A 404 -6.22 0.78 -20.36
CA LEU A 404 -6.25 1.42 -19.05
C LEU A 404 -6.95 0.49 -18.06
N LEU A 405 -6.17 -0.20 -17.21
CA LEU A 405 -6.69 -1.30 -16.40
C LEU A 405 -6.42 -1.08 -14.91
N HIS A 406 -7.48 -1.10 -14.09
CA HIS A 406 -7.32 -1.13 -12.62
C HIS A 406 -6.48 0.01 -12.03
N ASN A 407 -6.44 1.18 -12.66
CA ASN A 407 -5.77 2.35 -12.12
C ASN A 407 -6.67 3.05 -11.09
N ILE A 408 -6.07 3.70 -10.10
CA ILE A 408 -6.74 4.50 -9.09
C ILE A 408 -6.34 5.95 -9.28
N LEU A 409 -7.30 6.83 -9.53
CA LEU A 409 -7.09 8.24 -9.82
C LEU A 409 -7.94 9.10 -8.88
N GLY A 410 -7.30 9.97 -8.09
CA GLY A 410 -7.97 10.78 -7.08
C GLY A 410 -7.52 12.24 -7.05
N ASN A 411 -8.43 13.17 -6.79
CA ASN A 411 -8.12 14.58 -6.52
C ASN A 411 -7.33 15.29 -7.64
N ASN A 412 -7.82 15.22 -8.88
CA ASN A 412 -7.17 15.81 -10.07
C ASN A 412 -7.87 17.10 -10.52
N ALA A 413 -7.12 18.09 -11.02
CA ALA A 413 -7.59 19.48 -11.21
C ALA A 413 -8.55 19.74 -12.40
N ASP A 414 -8.58 18.92 -13.45
CA ASP A 414 -9.72 18.88 -14.38
C ASP A 414 -10.34 17.48 -14.41
N ASN A 415 -9.77 16.57 -15.19
CA ASN A 415 -10.37 15.25 -15.38
C ASN A 415 -9.57 14.15 -14.69
N GLY A 416 -10.22 13.06 -14.31
CA GLY A 416 -9.50 11.84 -13.92
C GLY A 416 -8.75 11.26 -15.11
N ILE A 417 -9.50 10.88 -16.15
CA ILE A 417 -8.96 10.36 -17.42
C ILE A 417 -9.50 11.19 -18.59
N THR A 418 -8.61 11.57 -19.50
CA THR A 418 -8.94 12.21 -20.77
C THR A 418 -8.47 11.37 -21.94
N VAL A 419 -9.35 11.11 -22.92
CA VAL A 419 -9.01 10.44 -24.19
C VAL A 419 -9.34 11.37 -25.36
N GLN A 420 -8.35 11.61 -26.22
CA GLN A 420 -8.47 12.48 -27.38
C GLN A 420 -7.92 11.80 -28.64
N VAL A 421 -8.71 11.80 -29.71
CA VAL A 421 -8.27 11.32 -31.03
C VAL A 421 -7.64 9.93 -30.96
N SER A 422 -8.34 8.97 -30.37
CA SER A 422 -7.80 7.62 -30.15
C SER A 422 -8.88 6.57 -30.33
N ASP A 423 -8.51 5.48 -31.00
CA ASP A 423 -9.42 4.42 -31.39
C ASP A 423 -9.08 3.07 -30.73
N ARG A 424 -10.10 2.23 -30.53
CA ARG A 424 -9.99 0.80 -30.15
C ARG A 424 -9.32 0.54 -28.79
N GLY A 425 -9.54 1.42 -27.81
CA GLY A 425 -8.98 1.24 -26.46
C GLY A 425 -9.85 0.40 -25.50
N ASN A 426 -9.26 0.01 -24.37
CA ASN A 426 -9.96 -0.60 -23.25
C ASN A 426 -9.78 0.26 -21.99
N MET A 427 -10.87 0.56 -21.28
CA MET A 427 -10.85 1.24 -19.99
C MET A 427 -11.64 0.39 -18.99
N ILE A 428 -10.94 -0.45 -18.23
CA ILE A 428 -11.56 -1.52 -17.44
C ILE A 428 -11.13 -1.47 -15.98
N GLY A 429 -12.09 -1.46 -15.06
CA GLY A 429 -11.81 -1.68 -13.64
C GLY A 429 -11.10 -0.52 -12.93
N ASN A 430 -11.07 0.68 -13.52
CA ASN A 430 -10.41 1.85 -12.93
C ASN A 430 -11.32 2.49 -11.86
N THR A 431 -10.71 3.06 -10.82
CA THR A 431 -11.40 3.83 -9.78
C THR A 431 -11.02 5.30 -9.92
N ILE A 432 -12.00 6.17 -10.15
CA ILE A 432 -11.78 7.58 -10.49
C ILE A 432 -12.66 8.45 -9.59
N TYR A 433 -12.05 9.33 -8.81
CA TYR A 433 -12.80 10.13 -7.86
C TYR A 433 -12.22 11.51 -7.58
N GLU A 434 -13.05 12.39 -7.04
CA GLU A 434 -12.66 13.73 -6.60
C GLU A 434 -11.91 14.55 -7.66
N SER A 435 -12.17 14.31 -8.94
CA SER A 435 -11.66 15.22 -9.98
C SER A 435 -12.50 16.50 -9.98
N ASP A 436 -11.87 17.66 -10.08
CA ASP A 436 -12.52 18.97 -10.03
C ASP A 436 -13.55 19.17 -11.17
N PHE A 437 -13.36 18.46 -12.29
CA PHE A 437 -14.27 18.41 -13.43
C PHE A 437 -14.76 16.97 -13.69
N ASN A 438 -14.47 16.35 -14.84
CA ASN A 438 -15.08 15.05 -15.17
C ASN A 438 -14.30 13.87 -14.56
N GLY A 439 -14.97 12.76 -14.28
CA GLY A 439 -14.26 11.51 -14.02
C GLY A 439 -13.53 11.04 -15.29
N ILE A 440 -14.28 10.78 -16.34
CA ILE A 440 -13.80 10.43 -17.68
C ILE A 440 -14.30 11.46 -18.68
N PHE A 441 -13.39 12.00 -19.49
CA PHE A 441 -13.70 12.84 -20.65
C PHE A 441 -13.18 12.20 -21.93
N MET A 442 -14.00 12.14 -22.97
CA MET A 442 -13.62 11.63 -24.28
C MET A 442 -13.99 12.59 -25.41
N SER A 443 -13.07 12.78 -26.35
CA SER A 443 -13.29 13.58 -27.57
C SER A 443 -12.64 12.92 -28.77
N GLN A 444 -13.37 12.85 -29.90
CA GLN A 444 -12.89 12.21 -31.14
C GLN A 444 -12.38 10.77 -30.92
N ALA A 445 -12.98 10.03 -30.00
CA ALA A 445 -12.59 8.65 -29.69
C ALA A 445 -13.60 7.63 -30.21
N THR A 446 -13.13 6.48 -30.72
CA THR A 446 -14.01 5.46 -31.28
C THR A 446 -13.66 4.03 -30.84
N ASP A 447 -14.66 3.16 -30.84
CA ASP A 447 -14.51 1.72 -30.54
C ASP A 447 -13.87 1.39 -29.17
N TRP A 448 -14.02 2.26 -28.16
CA TRP A 448 -13.55 1.98 -26.80
C TRP A 448 -14.50 1.08 -26.03
N ASN A 449 -13.95 0.16 -25.24
CA ASN A 449 -14.68 -0.64 -24.26
C ASN A 449 -14.47 -0.09 -22.85
N ILE A 450 -15.50 0.52 -22.26
CA ILE A 450 -15.48 1.19 -20.96
C ILE A 450 -16.36 0.39 -19.99
N SER A 451 -15.76 -0.40 -19.11
CA SER A 451 -16.53 -1.29 -18.25
C SER A 451 -15.90 -1.53 -16.88
N TYR A 452 -16.71 -1.93 -15.89
CA TYR A 452 -16.24 -2.23 -14.53
C TYR A 452 -15.55 -1.06 -13.80
N ASN A 453 -15.65 0.18 -14.29
CA ASN A 453 -15.04 1.33 -13.63
C ASN A 453 -15.93 1.83 -12.47
N ILE A 454 -15.31 2.35 -11.42
CA ILE A 454 -15.98 2.98 -10.26
C ILE A 454 -15.68 4.48 -10.30
N ILE A 455 -16.71 5.32 -10.47
CA ILE A 455 -16.54 6.74 -10.76
C ILE A 455 -17.44 7.56 -9.83
N TYR A 456 -16.84 8.36 -8.94
CA TYR A 456 -17.63 9.09 -7.94
C TYR A 456 -17.03 10.41 -7.46
N ASP A 457 -17.86 11.29 -6.89
CA ASP A 457 -17.45 12.56 -6.27
C ASP A 457 -16.66 13.51 -7.20
N ASN A 458 -16.88 13.45 -8.51
CA ASN A 458 -16.27 14.39 -9.45
C ASN A 458 -17.13 15.67 -9.57
N GLY A 459 -16.51 16.83 -9.79
CA GLY A 459 -17.19 18.13 -9.83
C GLY A 459 -18.13 18.32 -11.03
N GLY A 460 -17.83 17.66 -12.14
CA GLY A 460 -18.65 17.51 -13.34
C GLY A 460 -19.20 16.09 -13.50
N PRO A 461 -19.66 15.72 -14.70
CA PRO A 461 -20.10 14.36 -14.98
C PRO A 461 -19.07 13.28 -14.66
N GLY A 462 -19.56 12.12 -14.22
CA GLY A 462 -18.72 10.94 -14.07
C GLY A 462 -18.13 10.52 -15.42
N ILE A 463 -18.95 10.52 -16.47
CA ILE A 463 -18.52 10.27 -17.85
C ILE A 463 -19.09 11.35 -18.77
N TYR A 464 -18.22 11.98 -19.56
CA TYR A 464 -18.57 12.96 -20.58
C TYR A 464 -18.03 12.54 -21.95
N MET A 465 -18.92 12.34 -22.92
CA MET A 465 -18.59 12.00 -24.31
C MET A 465 -18.88 13.22 -25.21
N GLU A 466 -17.82 13.86 -25.71
CA GLU A 466 -17.93 15.04 -26.58
C GLU A 466 -18.11 14.66 -28.06
N VAL A 467 -18.76 15.50 -28.86
CA VAL A 467 -18.76 15.38 -30.33
C VAL A 467 -17.33 15.42 -30.87
N PRO A 468 -16.94 14.54 -31.83
CA PRO A 468 -17.71 13.49 -32.50
C PRO A 468 -17.37 12.07 -31.99
N THR A 469 -17.22 11.87 -30.68
CA THR A 469 -16.98 10.56 -30.06
C THR A 469 -18.11 9.58 -30.39
N GLN A 470 -17.78 8.38 -30.87
CA GLN A 470 -18.79 7.46 -31.42
C GLN A 470 -18.42 5.98 -31.28
N ASP A 471 -19.43 5.12 -31.37
CA ASP A 471 -19.28 3.65 -31.43
C ASP A 471 -18.57 3.02 -30.20
N ASN A 472 -18.55 3.72 -29.06
CA ASN A 472 -17.97 3.19 -27.82
C ASN A 472 -18.98 2.33 -27.05
N LEU A 473 -18.50 1.34 -26.31
CA LEU A 473 -19.32 0.40 -25.53
C LEU A 473 -19.13 0.62 -24.02
N LEU A 474 -20.20 1.02 -23.33
CA LEU A 474 -20.21 1.33 -21.90
C LEU A 474 -21.18 0.41 -21.15
N TYR A 475 -20.68 -0.42 -20.24
CA TYR A 475 -21.53 -1.29 -19.41
C TYR A 475 -20.85 -1.67 -18.10
N TYR A 476 -21.65 -1.98 -17.08
CA TYR A 476 -21.16 -2.43 -15.78
C TYR A 476 -20.23 -1.44 -15.05
N ASN A 477 -20.31 -0.16 -15.39
CA ASN A 477 -19.65 0.90 -14.62
C ASN A 477 -20.55 1.31 -13.44
N ASP A 478 -19.94 1.72 -12.33
CA ASP A 478 -20.60 2.26 -11.15
C ASP A 478 -20.36 3.76 -11.08
N ILE A 479 -21.35 4.54 -11.49
CA ILE A 479 -21.25 5.98 -11.71
C ILE A 479 -22.14 6.65 -10.66
N GLY A 480 -21.57 7.49 -9.81
CA GLY A 480 -22.35 8.09 -8.74
C GLY A 480 -21.82 9.41 -8.24
N TRP A 481 -22.66 10.13 -7.50
CA TRP A 481 -22.32 11.30 -6.69
C TRP A 481 -21.43 12.35 -7.38
N SER A 482 -21.54 12.48 -8.70
CA SER A 482 -20.69 13.36 -9.52
C SER A 482 -21.55 14.42 -10.22
N GLY A 483 -21.13 15.68 -10.15
CA GLY A 483 -21.74 16.79 -10.88
C GLY A 483 -23.27 16.91 -10.77
N GLU A 484 -23.86 17.64 -11.73
CA GLU A 484 -25.32 17.72 -11.91
C GLU A 484 -25.88 16.52 -12.69
N PHE A 485 -25.08 15.97 -13.61
CA PHE A 485 -25.44 14.82 -14.45
C PHE A 485 -24.37 13.76 -14.30
N LEU A 486 -24.74 12.51 -14.02
CA LEU A 486 -23.76 11.42 -13.89
C LEU A 486 -23.11 11.03 -15.22
N ALA A 487 -23.88 11.10 -16.31
CA ALA A 487 -23.47 10.73 -17.65
C ALA A 487 -23.97 11.76 -18.66
N VAL A 488 -23.06 12.21 -19.53
CA VAL A 488 -23.36 13.10 -20.65
C VAL A 488 -22.79 12.50 -21.95
N ASP A 489 -23.62 12.47 -22.98
CA ASP A 489 -23.26 11.99 -24.30
C ASP A 489 -23.78 12.94 -25.39
N GLU A 490 -22.87 13.75 -25.89
CA GLU A 490 -23.07 14.62 -27.05
C GLU A 490 -22.66 13.92 -28.36
N GLY A 491 -22.05 12.74 -28.28
CA GLY A 491 -21.55 11.95 -29.40
C GLY A 491 -22.64 11.24 -30.19
N PHE A 492 -22.23 10.23 -30.97
CA PHE A 492 -23.14 9.48 -31.85
C PHE A 492 -22.93 7.98 -31.73
N GLY A 493 -23.99 7.20 -31.54
CA GLY A 493 -23.91 5.74 -31.63
C GLY A 493 -23.07 5.07 -30.53
N ASN A 494 -22.88 5.74 -29.38
CA ASN A 494 -22.30 5.10 -28.21
C ASN A 494 -23.34 4.21 -27.52
N PHE A 495 -22.93 3.03 -27.08
CA PHE A 495 -23.81 2.01 -26.52
C PHE A 495 -23.67 1.95 -25.00
N TRP A 496 -24.68 2.42 -24.27
CA TRP A 496 -24.69 2.46 -22.79
C TRP A 496 -25.16 1.16 -22.11
N ASN A 497 -25.19 0.05 -22.85
CA ASN A 497 -25.44 -1.28 -22.31
C ASN A 497 -24.98 -2.37 -23.27
N TYR A 498 -24.71 -3.56 -22.76
CA TYR A 498 -24.34 -4.74 -23.54
C TYR A 498 -25.13 -5.98 -23.13
N SER A 499 -25.81 -6.62 -24.10
CA SER A 499 -26.37 -7.97 -23.92
C SER A 499 -27.27 -8.16 -22.67
N GLY A 500 -28.07 -7.14 -22.32
CA GLY A 500 -28.94 -7.17 -21.13
C GLY A 500 -28.29 -6.66 -19.84
N ILE A 501 -27.08 -6.11 -19.91
CA ILE A 501 -26.31 -5.56 -18.80
C ILE A 501 -26.09 -4.06 -19.05
N GLY A 502 -26.51 -3.21 -18.12
CA GLY A 502 -26.29 -1.77 -18.15
C GLY A 502 -25.26 -1.32 -17.11
N ASN A 503 -25.30 -0.04 -16.78
CA ASN A 503 -24.48 0.62 -15.77
C ASN A 503 -25.27 0.83 -14.47
N TRP A 504 -24.53 1.16 -13.41
CA TRP A 504 -25.06 1.45 -12.10
C TRP A 504 -24.97 2.95 -11.85
N TYR A 505 -26.08 3.54 -11.37
CA TYR A 505 -26.21 4.99 -11.20
C TYR A 505 -26.65 5.30 -9.78
N SER A 506 -26.06 6.32 -9.13
CA SER A 506 -26.45 6.72 -7.78
C SER A 506 -27.78 7.49 -7.72
N ASP A 507 -28.24 8.04 -8.83
CA ASP A 507 -29.49 8.83 -8.95
C ASP A 507 -30.63 8.07 -9.64
N TYR A 508 -30.41 6.79 -10.00
CA TYR A 508 -31.46 5.96 -10.59
C TYR A 508 -32.44 5.47 -9.52
N GLU A 509 -33.74 5.57 -9.83
CA GLU A 509 -34.84 5.28 -8.90
C GLU A 509 -35.37 3.83 -8.99
N GLY A 510 -34.68 2.96 -9.75
CA GLY A 510 -35.00 1.53 -9.80
C GLY A 510 -36.15 1.13 -10.74
N THR A 511 -36.67 2.03 -11.58
CA THR A 511 -37.72 1.69 -12.56
C THR A 511 -37.49 2.32 -13.93
N GLY A 512 -37.78 1.56 -15.00
CA GLY A 512 -37.65 2.03 -16.38
C GLY A 512 -36.22 2.02 -16.91
N THR A 513 -35.97 2.78 -17.95
CA THR A 513 -34.64 2.99 -18.55
C THR A 513 -33.96 4.23 -17.95
N TYR A 514 -32.65 4.38 -18.14
CA TYR A 514 -31.90 5.57 -17.74
C TYR A 514 -31.53 6.38 -18.97
N THR A 515 -32.04 7.60 -19.07
CA THR A 515 -31.77 8.50 -20.20
C THR A 515 -30.41 9.16 -20.00
N ILE A 516 -29.56 9.08 -21.02
CA ILE A 516 -28.27 9.78 -21.01
C ILE A 516 -28.49 11.22 -21.45
N THR A 517 -27.98 12.17 -20.67
CA THR A 517 -28.09 13.60 -20.98
C THR A 517 -27.25 13.94 -22.20
N GLY A 518 -27.72 14.81 -23.09
CA GLY A 518 -26.96 15.30 -24.24
C GLY A 518 -27.70 15.15 -25.57
N ALA A 519 -27.07 15.58 -26.66
CA ALA A 519 -27.66 15.57 -28.00
C ALA A 519 -27.83 14.17 -28.61
N SER A 520 -27.11 13.16 -28.11
CA SER A 520 -27.13 11.79 -28.64
C SER A 520 -28.49 11.09 -28.52
N SER A 521 -29.30 11.47 -27.51
CA SER A 521 -30.55 10.80 -27.14
C SER A 521 -30.38 9.31 -26.78
N GLU A 522 -29.16 8.91 -26.38
CA GLU A 522 -28.87 7.54 -25.97
C GLU A 522 -29.49 7.19 -24.62
N VAL A 523 -29.70 5.89 -24.41
CA VAL A 523 -30.41 5.36 -23.25
C VAL A 523 -29.73 4.08 -22.80
N ASP A 524 -29.49 3.95 -21.50
CA ASP A 524 -29.21 2.66 -20.88
C ASP A 524 -30.53 1.93 -20.63
N TYR A 525 -30.71 0.78 -21.30
CA TYR A 525 -31.92 -0.05 -21.19
C TYR A 525 -31.93 -0.98 -19.98
N TYR A 526 -30.81 -1.18 -19.30
CA TYR A 526 -30.66 -2.10 -18.18
C TYR A 526 -29.94 -1.46 -16.96
N PRO A 527 -30.33 -0.25 -16.52
CA PRO A 527 -29.67 0.44 -15.43
C PRO A 527 -29.92 -0.24 -14.08
N SER A 528 -29.00 -0.04 -13.15
CA SER A 528 -29.10 -0.52 -11.76
C SER A 528 -28.81 0.60 -10.76
N MET A 529 -29.28 0.46 -9.52
CA MET A 529 -29.03 1.44 -8.45
C MET A 529 -27.66 1.17 -7.82
N SER A 530 -26.73 2.14 -7.90
CA SER A 530 -25.38 2.03 -7.30
C SER A 530 -25.41 1.59 -5.83
N LEU A 531 -26.32 2.18 -5.05
CA LEU A 531 -26.57 1.82 -3.66
C LEU A 531 -28.08 1.75 -3.40
N TYR A 532 -28.55 0.63 -2.87
CA TYR A 532 -29.95 0.42 -2.52
C TYR A 532 -30.11 -0.12 -1.10
N LEU A 533 -31.03 0.48 -0.36
CA LEU A 533 -31.51 -0.03 0.91
C LEU A 533 -33.03 0.07 0.97
N GLY A 534 -33.68 -1.08 0.94
CA GLY A 534 -35.12 -1.22 1.07
C GLY A 534 -35.60 -1.03 2.51
N THR A 535 -36.93 -1.06 2.66
CA THR A 535 -37.57 -1.05 3.97
C THR A 535 -37.57 -2.44 4.60
N THR A 536 -37.57 -2.50 5.93
CA THR A 536 -37.86 -3.75 6.66
C THR A 536 -39.15 -3.62 7.46
N THR A 537 -39.89 -4.72 7.58
CA THR A 537 -41.10 -4.78 8.40
C THR A 537 -40.77 -4.89 9.88
N PRO A 538 -41.62 -4.38 10.79
CA PRO A 538 -41.44 -4.61 12.21
C PRO A 538 -41.35 -6.11 12.54
N VAL A 539 -40.49 -6.45 13.50
CA VAL A 539 -40.30 -7.83 13.98
C VAL A 539 -40.69 -7.90 15.45
N GLU A 540 -41.32 -9.01 15.84
CA GLU A 540 -41.63 -9.34 17.22
C GLU A 540 -41.09 -10.73 17.54
N TYR A 541 -40.42 -10.91 18.69
CA TYR A 541 -39.95 -12.22 19.15
C TYR A 541 -40.01 -12.39 20.68
N GLU A 542 -40.03 -13.65 21.11
CA GLU A 542 -40.05 -14.03 22.53
C GLU A 542 -38.66 -13.93 23.18
N VAL A 543 -38.56 -13.21 24.30
CA VAL A 543 -37.30 -13.04 25.04
C VAL A 543 -36.58 -14.36 25.31
N GLY A 544 -35.26 -14.38 25.13
CA GLY A 544 -34.43 -15.57 25.36
C GLY A 544 -34.42 -16.60 24.22
N THR A 545 -35.18 -16.39 23.15
CA THR A 545 -35.02 -17.16 21.91
C THR A 545 -33.79 -16.70 21.13
N THR A 546 -33.26 -17.59 20.28
CA THR A 546 -32.09 -17.35 19.42
C THR A 546 -32.42 -17.60 17.96
N GLY A 547 -31.69 -16.96 17.04
CA GLY A 547 -31.92 -17.03 15.61
C GLY A 547 -32.87 -15.94 15.09
N ASN A 548 -33.13 -14.90 15.88
CA ASN A 548 -33.98 -13.79 15.48
C ASN A 548 -33.16 -12.81 14.63
N THR A 549 -33.64 -12.55 13.42
CA THR A 549 -32.98 -11.65 12.47
C THR A 549 -33.95 -10.65 11.91
N MET A 550 -33.51 -9.41 11.74
CA MET A 550 -34.17 -8.45 10.86
C MET A 550 -33.54 -8.50 9.47
N SER A 551 -34.37 -8.41 8.43
CA SER A 551 -33.93 -8.59 7.05
C SER A 551 -34.24 -7.36 6.21
N TRP A 552 -33.25 -6.89 5.46
CA TRP A 552 -33.39 -5.79 4.50
C TRP A 552 -33.03 -6.28 3.11
N ALA A 553 -33.87 -5.95 2.13
CA ALA A 553 -33.43 -5.98 0.74
C ALA A 553 -32.42 -4.84 0.57
N ALA A 554 -31.17 -5.17 0.28
CA ALA A 554 -30.11 -4.21 0.05
C ALA A 554 -29.31 -4.68 -1.16
N SER A 555 -28.70 -3.74 -1.89
CA SER A 555 -27.75 -4.08 -2.94
C SER A 555 -26.76 -2.96 -3.23
N ALA A 556 -25.53 -3.32 -3.60
CA ALA A 556 -24.54 -2.43 -4.19
C ALA A 556 -23.60 -3.24 -5.09
N LEU A 557 -23.14 -2.67 -6.20
CA LEU A 557 -22.13 -3.31 -7.04
C LEU A 557 -20.75 -3.29 -6.34
N ASN A 558 -20.40 -2.15 -5.76
CA ASN A 558 -19.17 -1.96 -4.99
C ASN A 558 -19.49 -1.63 -3.52
N PRO A 559 -19.83 -2.64 -2.71
CA PRO A 559 -20.21 -2.46 -1.30
C PRO A 559 -19.00 -2.05 -0.45
N GLY A 560 -19.22 -1.15 0.50
CA GLY A 560 -18.29 -0.88 1.59
C GLY A 560 -18.60 -1.77 2.79
N ILE A 561 -19.29 -1.20 3.79
CA ILE A 561 -19.66 -1.84 5.04
C ILE A 561 -21.14 -1.59 5.36
N TYR A 562 -21.70 -2.26 6.35
CA TYR A 562 -22.96 -1.85 6.97
C TYR A 562 -22.80 -1.69 8.48
N GLU A 563 -23.65 -0.85 9.07
CA GLU A 563 -23.72 -0.59 10.50
C GLU A 563 -25.16 -0.79 11.00
N LEU A 564 -25.32 -1.53 12.10
CA LEU A 564 -26.61 -1.73 12.76
C LEU A 564 -26.65 -0.90 14.06
N LEU A 565 -27.70 -0.11 14.25
CA LEU A 565 -27.94 0.67 15.46
C LEU A 565 -29.20 0.19 16.16
N VAL A 566 -29.11 -0.01 17.48
CA VAL A 566 -30.25 -0.32 18.36
C VAL A 566 -30.42 0.87 19.30
N ASP A 567 -31.54 1.57 19.22
CA ASP A 567 -31.82 2.83 19.92
C ASP A 567 -30.71 3.88 19.73
N GLY A 568 -30.13 3.93 18.52
CA GLY A 568 -29.03 4.82 18.17
C GLY A 568 -27.65 4.38 18.66
N VAL A 569 -27.54 3.22 19.31
CA VAL A 569 -26.26 2.63 19.73
C VAL A 569 -25.77 1.65 18.67
N SER A 570 -24.61 1.94 18.08
CA SER A 570 -23.93 1.07 17.11
C SER A 570 -23.59 -0.28 17.72
N GLN A 571 -23.94 -1.34 16.99
CA GLN A 571 -23.54 -2.72 17.27
C GLN A 571 -22.22 -3.09 16.56
N GLY A 572 -21.60 -2.14 15.87
CA GLY A 572 -20.35 -2.30 15.11
C GLY A 572 -20.54 -2.23 13.60
N HIS A 573 -19.41 -2.11 12.90
CA HIS A 573 -19.33 -2.16 11.44
C HIS A 573 -19.09 -3.60 10.99
N LEU A 574 -19.84 -4.02 9.98
CA LEU A 574 -19.85 -5.38 9.48
C LEU A 574 -19.56 -5.37 7.97
N THR A 575 -18.83 -6.39 7.51
CA THR A 575 -18.54 -6.57 6.08
C THR A 575 -19.83 -6.82 5.33
N TRP A 576 -19.96 -6.21 4.16
CA TRP A 576 -21.11 -6.37 3.28
C TRP A 576 -20.69 -6.97 1.95
N ASP A 577 -21.42 -7.97 1.47
CA ASP A 577 -21.20 -8.62 0.17
C ASP A 577 -21.94 -7.93 -0.99
N GLY A 578 -22.63 -6.80 -0.71
CA GLY A 578 -23.45 -6.11 -1.70
C GLY A 578 -24.82 -6.75 -1.93
N GLY A 579 -25.21 -7.75 -1.13
CA GLY A 579 -26.50 -8.43 -1.20
C GLY A 579 -27.47 -8.04 -0.07
N ALA A 580 -28.55 -8.82 0.06
CA ALA A 580 -29.53 -8.64 1.13
C ALA A 580 -28.90 -8.88 2.51
N ILE A 581 -29.28 -8.07 3.50
CA ILE A 581 -28.70 -8.11 4.84
C ILE A 581 -29.68 -8.79 5.81
N HIS A 582 -29.16 -9.76 6.56
CA HIS A 582 -29.87 -10.47 7.62
C HIS A 582 -29.14 -10.26 8.95
N ALA A 583 -29.50 -9.20 9.68
CA ALA A 583 -28.81 -8.83 10.90
C ALA A 583 -29.42 -9.53 12.12
N SER A 584 -28.59 -10.17 12.95
CA SER A 584 -29.03 -10.74 14.22
C SER A 584 -29.47 -9.65 15.19
N VAL A 585 -30.60 -9.88 15.86
CA VAL A 585 -31.16 -8.99 16.89
C VAL A 585 -31.44 -9.74 18.21
N ASP A 586 -30.76 -10.87 18.40
CA ASP A 586 -30.85 -11.70 19.61
C ASP A 586 -30.29 -11.00 20.86
N GLY A 587 -30.70 -11.49 22.03
CA GLY A 587 -30.11 -11.10 23.31
C GLY A 587 -30.58 -9.76 23.86
N LEU A 588 -31.61 -9.15 23.25
CA LEU A 588 -32.23 -7.94 23.77
C LEU A 588 -33.26 -8.28 24.88
N PRO A 589 -33.32 -7.49 25.97
CA PRO A 589 -34.38 -7.61 26.97
C PRO A 589 -35.78 -7.33 26.40
N VAL A 590 -36.83 -7.60 27.18
CA VAL A 590 -38.20 -7.23 26.83
C VAL A 590 -38.30 -5.71 26.69
N GLY A 591 -38.85 -5.25 25.56
CA GLY A 591 -38.89 -3.84 25.21
C GLY A 591 -39.21 -3.58 23.75
N THR A 592 -39.42 -2.31 23.42
CA THR A 592 -39.55 -1.84 22.03
C THR A 592 -38.31 -1.05 21.67
N TYR A 593 -37.65 -1.46 20.60
CA TYR A 593 -36.39 -0.90 20.12
C TYR A 593 -36.58 -0.28 18.74
N ASN A 594 -35.92 0.85 18.50
CA ASN A 594 -35.73 1.38 17.16
C ASN A 594 -34.44 0.82 16.56
N VAL A 595 -34.57 0.02 15.51
CA VAL A 595 -33.43 -0.59 14.82
C VAL A 595 -33.20 0.13 13.51
N THR A 596 -32.01 0.73 13.36
CA THR A 596 -31.58 1.41 12.14
C THR A 596 -30.47 0.60 11.48
N LEU A 597 -30.62 0.30 10.20
CA LEU A 597 -29.54 -0.22 9.36
C LEU A 597 -28.99 0.92 8.50
N ILE A 598 -27.69 1.09 8.48
CA ILE A 598 -26.96 1.99 7.58
C ILE A 598 -26.09 1.12 6.67
N VAL A 599 -26.16 1.33 5.35
CA VAL A 599 -25.30 0.67 4.37
C VAL A 599 -24.41 1.71 3.71
N TYR A 600 -23.15 1.35 3.43
CA TYR A 600 -22.15 2.21 2.83
C TYR A 600 -21.69 1.63 1.49
N HIS A 601 -21.60 2.49 0.49
CA HIS A 601 -20.87 2.23 -0.76
C HIS A 601 -19.35 2.37 -0.54
N VAL A 602 -18.51 1.81 -1.42
CA VAL A 602 -17.04 1.93 -1.33
C VAL A 602 -16.56 3.40 -1.36
N SER A 603 -17.33 4.29 -1.99
CA SER A 603 -17.10 5.75 -1.99
C SER A 603 -17.32 6.43 -0.63
N GLY A 604 -17.89 5.72 0.35
CA GLY A 604 -18.24 6.28 1.67
C GLY A 604 -19.64 6.90 1.76
N HIS A 605 -20.37 7.03 0.64
CA HIS A 605 -21.78 7.42 0.65
C HIS A 605 -22.66 6.35 1.28
N SER A 606 -23.75 6.76 1.93
CA SER A 606 -24.58 5.85 2.72
C SER A 606 -26.08 6.08 2.60
N LEU A 607 -26.84 5.01 2.82
CA LEU A 607 -28.29 5.02 3.00
C LEU A 607 -28.64 4.45 4.36
N SER A 608 -29.73 4.92 4.95
CA SER A 608 -30.23 4.38 6.22
C SER A 608 -31.73 4.10 6.18
N ASN A 609 -32.13 3.01 6.83
CA ASN A 609 -33.52 2.64 7.02
C ASN A 609 -33.75 2.17 8.45
N GLN A 610 -34.88 2.54 9.04
CA GLN A 610 -35.21 2.16 10.41
C GLN A 610 -36.56 1.43 10.48
N SER A 611 -36.66 0.52 11.44
CA SER A 611 -37.90 -0.19 11.76
C SER A 611 -37.95 -0.56 13.23
N THR A 612 -39.11 -1.03 13.67
CA THR A 612 -39.36 -1.33 15.07
C THR A 612 -39.16 -2.82 15.36
N LEU A 613 -38.42 -3.11 16.42
CA LEU A 613 -38.29 -4.44 16.99
C LEU A 613 -38.99 -4.47 18.34
N THR A 614 -39.85 -5.45 18.57
CA THR A 614 -40.50 -5.68 19.86
C THR A 614 -40.05 -7.01 20.43
N VAL A 615 -39.42 -7.00 21.59
CA VAL A 615 -39.16 -8.21 22.36
C VAL A 615 -40.26 -8.31 23.41
N VAL A 616 -41.00 -9.41 23.38
CA VAL A 616 -42.11 -9.69 24.30
C VAL A 616 -41.77 -10.87 25.19
N ASP A 617 -42.44 -10.94 26.34
CA ASP A 617 -42.57 -12.16 27.12
C ASP A 617 -44.03 -12.60 27.03
N THR A 618 -44.25 -13.84 26.59
CA THR A 618 -45.55 -14.50 26.49
C THR A 618 -45.56 -15.85 27.18
N THR A 619 -44.45 -16.24 27.80
CA THR A 619 -44.26 -17.55 28.42
C THR A 619 -44.26 -17.44 29.94
N ALA A 620 -44.69 -18.52 30.60
CA ALA A 620 -44.61 -18.60 32.05
C ALA A 620 -43.24 -19.15 32.48
N PRO A 621 -42.82 -18.89 33.74
CA PRO A 621 -41.60 -19.46 34.26
C PRO A 621 -41.56 -20.97 34.10
N THR A 622 -40.35 -21.51 33.92
CA THR A 622 -40.13 -22.95 33.88
C THR A 622 -39.44 -23.43 35.15
N TRP A 623 -39.86 -24.58 35.65
CA TRP A 623 -39.17 -25.24 36.77
C TRP A 623 -37.82 -25.78 36.30
N THR A 624 -36.72 -25.19 36.75
CA THR A 624 -35.36 -25.69 36.45
C THR A 624 -35.08 -26.98 37.22
N VAL A 625 -35.71 -27.14 38.39
CA VAL A 625 -35.80 -28.40 39.12
C VAL A 625 -37.26 -28.64 39.44
N THR A 626 -37.82 -29.75 38.94
CA THR A 626 -39.20 -30.13 39.23
C THR A 626 -39.39 -30.32 40.74
N PRO A 627 -40.32 -29.58 41.38
CA PRO A 627 -40.56 -29.72 42.81
C PRO A 627 -41.08 -31.11 43.18
N THR A 628 -40.66 -31.61 44.34
CA THR A 628 -40.98 -32.97 44.81
C THR A 628 -41.59 -32.94 46.21
N ASP A 629 -42.35 -33.99 46.52
CA ASP A 629 -42.93 -34.19 47.85
C ASP A 629 -41.86 -34.24 48.94
N GLN A 630 -42.17 -33.66 50.10
CA GLN A 630 -41.26 -33.60 51.26
C GLN A 630 -41.82 -34.45 52.41
N THR A 631 -40.94 -35.06 53.19
CA THR A 631 -41.29 -35.80 54.42
C THR A 631 -40.46 -35.25 55.56
N LEU A 632 -41.13 -34.91 56.66
CA LEU A 632 -40.55 -34.31 57.86
C LEU A 632 -40.93 -35.14 59.08
N GLU A 633 -40.04 -35.24 60.06
CA GLU A 633 -40.39 -35.73 61.39
C GLU A 633 -41.12 -34.66 62.21
N TYR A 634 -41.90 -35.06 63.22
CA TYR A 634 -42.58 -34.11 64.10
C TYR A 634 -41.59 -33.12 64.75
N ASN A 635 -41.88 -31.82 64.64
CA ASN A 635 -41.01 -30.67 65.02
C ASN A 635 -39.75 -30.45 64.17
N GLU A 636 -39.54 -31.17 63.07
CA GLU A 636 -38.49 -30.84 62.10
C GLU A 636 -38.89 -29.60 61.27
N PRO A 637 -38.04 -28.57 61.17
CA PRO A 637 -38.33 -27.40 60.35
C PRO A 637 -38.26 -27.74 58.86
N LEU A 638 -39.25 -27.28 58.08
CA LEU A 638 -39.19 -27.34 56.63
C LEU A 638 -38.25 -26.25 56.10
N SER A 639 -37.32 -26.64 55.24
CA SER A 639 -36.48 -25.72 54.47
C SER A 639 -36.25 -26.32 53.09
N TYR A 640 -37.06 -25.91 52.11
CA TYR A 640 -37.02 -26.46 50.75
C TYR A 640 -36.84 -25.35 49.72
N GLN A 641 -35.69 -25.37 49.03
CA GLN A 641 -35.36 -24.39 48.01
C GLN A 641 -35.93 -24.82 46.66
N LEU A 642 -36.90 -24.06 46.17
CA LEU A 642 -37.47 -24.25 44.84
C LEU A 642 -36.62 -23.53 43.79
N GLN A 643 -36.61 -24.05 42.57
CA GLN A 643 -35.83 -23.46 41.48
C GLN A 643 -36.67 -23.37 40.22
N ALA A 644 -36.88 -22.14 39.76
CA ALA A 644 -37.52 -21.81 38.50
C ALA A 644 -36.72 -20.70 37.82
N SER A 645 -36.83 -20.62 36.50
CA SER A 645 -36.22 -19.56 35.71
C SER A 645 -37.18 -19.11 34.62
N ASP A 646 -37.10 -17.81 34.33
CA ASP A 646 -37.76 -17.18 33.21
C ASP A 646 -36.76 -16.21 32.55
N PRO A 647 -36.69 -16.12 31.20
CA PRO A 647 -35.82 -15.16 30.52
C PRO A 647 -36.12 -13.69 30.84
N SER A 648 -37.35 -13.35 31.23
CA SER A 648 -37.75 -12.01 31.65
C SER A 648 -37.51 -11.74 33.14
N GLY A 649 -37.28 -12.79 33.93
CA GLY A 649 -37.06 -12.73 35.38
C GLY A 649 -38.26 -13.21 36.20
N ILE A 650 -38.04 -13.42 37.50
CA ILE A 650 -39.09 -13.91 38.42
C ILE A 650 -39.56 -12.75 39.31
N ALA A 651 -40.85 -12.41 39.25
CA ALA A 651 -41.42 -11.37 40.09
C ALA A 651 -41.84 -11.85 41.47
N SER A 652 -42.47 -13.03 41.56
CA SER A 652 -43.03 -13.48 42.84
C SER A 652 -43.20 -14.99 42.97
N TRP A 653 -43.27 -15.42 44.22
CA TRP A 653 -43.53 -16.78 44.66
C TRP A 653 -44.72 -16.77 45.62
N ALA A 654 -45.63 -17.72 45.47
CA ALA A 654 -46.81 -17.86 46.32
C ALA A 654 -47.03 -19.33 46.73
N VAL A 655 -47.59 -19.51 47.93
CA VAL A 655 -48.08 -20.81 48.42
C VAL A 655 -49.52 -20.64 48.88
N ASN A 656 -50.39 -21.60 48.57
CA ASN A 656 -51.81 -21.55 48.89
C ASN A 656 -52.10 -21.56 50.41
N ASP A 657 -51.31 -22.28 51.22
CA ASP A 657 -51.46 -22.38 52.67
C ASP A 657 -50.47 -21.46 53.43
N THR A 658 -50.79 -20.17 53.47
CA THR A 658 -49.98 -19.16 54.17
C THR A 658 -50.14 -19.17 55.69
N ALA A 659 -51.06 -19.97 56.24
CA ALA A 659 -51.24 -20.11 57.69
C ALA A 659 -50.20 -21.06 58.29
N ASN A 660 -49.85 -22.12 57.55
CA ASN A 660 -48.87 -23.12 57.98
C ASN A 660 -47.50 -22.94 57.31
N PHE A 661 -47.43 -22.31 56.14
CA PHE A 661 -46.20 -22.18 55.35
C PHE A 661 -45.91 -20.72 54.93
N ALA A 662 -44.65 -20.44 54.65
CA ALA A 662 -44.18 -19.19 54.09
C ALA A 662 -43.17 -19.47 52.98
N ILE A 663 -43.20 -18.67 51.92
CA ILE A 663 -42.25 -18.73 50.82
C ILE A 663 -41.54 -17.39 50.66
N SER A 664 -40.21 -17.40 50.56
CA SER A 664 -39.42 -16.19 50.35
C SER A 664 -39.50 -15.70 48.89
N SER A 665 -39.05 -14.47 48.64
CA SER A 665 -38.88 -13.94 47.28
C SER A 665 -37.84 -14.71 46.44
N SER A 666 -36.99 -15.51 47.09
CA SER A 666 -36.02 -16.38 46.43
C SER A 666 -36.53 -17.82 46.22
N GLY A 667 -37.80 -18.10 46.51
CA GLY A 667 -38.37 -19.45 46.38
C GLY A 667 -38.02 -20.42 47.51
N LEU A 668 -37.59 -19.93 48.69
CA LEU A 668 -37.36 -20.80 49.86
C LEU A 668 -38.68 -21.03 50.60
N LEU A 669 -39.19 -22.26 50.54
CA LEU A 669 -40.38 -22.70 51.26
C LEU A 669 -40.01 -23.17 52.67
N THR A 670 -40.69 -22.60 53.67
CA THR A 670 -40.51 -22.91 55.09
C THR A 670 -41.86 -23.07 55.79
N ASN A 671 -41.88 -23.72 56.95
CA ASN A 671 -43.06 -23.72 57.80
C ASN A 671 -43.15 -22.40 58.58
N ALA A 672 -44.29 -21.70 58.50
CA ALA A 672 -44.54 -20.47 59.24
C ALA A 672 -44.88 -20.72 60.71
N THR A 673 -45.43 -21.90 61.01
CA THR A 673 -45.78 -22.37 62.35
C THR A 673 -45.35 -23.82 62.55
N THR A 674 -45.47 -24.35 63.78
CA THR A 674 -45.26 -25.78 64.04
C THR A 674 -46.31 -26.60 63.32
N LEU A 675 -45.89 -27.51 62.45
CA LEU A 675 -46.79 -28.38 61.68
C LEU A 675 -47.25 -29.56 62.54
N ALA A 676 -48.56 -29.85 62.50
CA ALA A 676 -49.12 -31.03 63.14
C ALA A 676 -48.85 -32.28 62.26
N PRO A 677 -48.77 -33.49 62.84
CA PRO A 677 -48.68 -34.71 62.05
C PRO A 677 -49.85 -34.83 61.07
N GLY A 678 -49.56 -35.12 59.81
CA GLY A 678 -50.55 -35.08 58.75
C GLY A 678 -49.96 -34.84 57.37
N ILE A 679 -50.84 -34.78 56.38
CA ILE A 679 -50.49 -34.52 54.98
C ILE A 679 -50.99 -33.13 54.59
N TYR A 680 -50.08 -32.28 54.12
CA TYR A 680 -50.38 -30.96 53.58
C TYR A 680 -50.21 -31.00 52.06
N TYR A 681 -51.23 -30.53 51.33
CA TYR A 681 -51.17 -30.36 49.88
C TYR A 681 -50.88 -28.90 49.58
N LEU A 682 -49.67 -28.62 49.11
CA LEU A 682 -49.21 -27.26 48.84
C LEU A 682 -49.21 -27.01 47.35
N GLU A 683 -50.06 -26.09 46.92
CA GLU A 683 -49.96 -25.49 45.59
C GLU A 683 -49.00 -24.31 45.68
N ILE A 684 -47.93 -24.40 44.91
CA ILE A 684 -46.88 -23.39 44.83
C ILE A 684 -46.94 -22.78 43.45
N THR A 685 -47.07 -21.47 43.39
CA THR A 685 -47.10 -20.69 42.14
C THR A 685 -45.87 -19.82 42.06
N VAL A 686 -45.22 -19.82 40.90
CA VAL A 686 -44.18 -18.86 40.55
C VAL A 686 -44.67 -18.01 39.38
N THR A 687 -44.44 -16.70 39.47
CA THR A 687 -44.92 -15.69 38.51
C THR A 687 -43.74 -14.83 38.03
N ASP A 688 -43.64 -14.62 36.73
CA ASP A 688 -42.66 -13.72 36.10
C ASP A 688 -43.01 -12.23 36.25
N GLU A 689 -42.16 -11.36 35.70
CA GLU A 689 -42.32 -9.90 35.67
C GLU A 689 -43.50 -9.40 34.81
N TYR A 690 -44.01 -10.24 33.90
CA TYR A 690 -45.08 -9.94 32.95
C TYR A 690 -46.41 -10.63 33.29
N SER A 691 -46.51 -11.18 34.51
CA SER A 691 -47.70 -11.81 35.08
C SER A 691 -48.11 -13.16 34.48
N HIS A 692 -47.23 -13.87 33.77
CA HIS A 692 -47.46 -15.28 33.49
C HIS A 692 -46.98 -16.13 34.67
N SER A 693 -47.61 -17.28 34.88
CA SER A 693 -47.35 -18.10 36.07
C SER A 693 -47.52 -19.58 35.80
N VAL A 694 -46.75 -20.38 36.55
CA VAL A 694 -46.89 -21.83 36.61
C VAL A 694 -47.10 -22.26 38.05
N SER A 695 -47.99 -23.23 38.24
CA SER A 695 -48.26 -23.84 39.56
C SER A 695 -47.84 -25.30 39.57
N VAL A 696 -47.42 -25.78 40.73
CA VAL A 696 -47.19 -27.20 41.01
C VAL A 696 -47.79 -27.55 42.37
N THR A 697 -48.34 -28.75 42.51
CA THR A 697 -48.77 -29.28 43.81
C THR A 697 -47.75 -30.27 44.33
N ILE A 698 -47.26 -30.05 45.54
CA ILE A 698 -46.42 -31.01 46.28
C ILE A 698 -47.12 -31.44 47.56
N MET A 699 -46.78 -32.64 48.04
CA MET A 699 -47.21 -33.17 49.32
C MET A 699 -46.12 -32.96 50.38
N VAL A 700 -46.48 -32.37 51.53
CA VAL A 700 -45.61 -32.35 52.72
C VAL A 700 -46.21 -33.27 53.77
N THR A 701 -45.52 -34.37 54.06
CA THR A 701 -45.92 -35.34 55.08
C THR A 701 -45.16 -35.09 56.37
N VAL A 702 -45.88 -34.84 57.47
CA VAL A 702 -45.29 -34.73 58.82
C VAL A 702 -45.62 -36.01 59.58
N ASN A 703 -44.58 -36.80 59.88
CA ASN A 703 -44.72 -38.06 60.59
C ASN A 703 -45.12 -37.83 62.06
N GLU A 704 -45.82 -38.79 62.66
CA GLU A 704 -46.14 -38.76 64.09
C GLU A 704 -44.87 -38.85 64.94
N PRO A 705 -44.84 -38.23 66.15
CA PRO A 705 -43.68 -38.33 67.03
C PRO A 705 -43.36 -39.78 67.35
N ALA A 706 -42.11 -40.19 67.12
CA ALA A 706 -41.64 -41.52 67.44
C ALA A 706 -41.88 -41.82 68.94
N VAL A 707 -42.74 -42.79 69.23
CA VAL A 707 -42.97 -43.25 70.60
C VAL A 707 -41.69 -43.96 71.09
N PRO A 708 -41.06 -43.56 72.20
CA PRO A 708 -39.89 -44.27 72.70
C PRO A 708 -40.32 -45.67 73.15
N TYR A 709 -39.79 -46.71 72.50
CA TYR A 709 -40.02 -48.09 72.91
C TYR A 709 -39.29 -48.39 74.23
N ASP A 710 -40.02 -48.43 75.34
CA ASP A 710 -39.58 -49.07 76.59
C ASP A 710 -39.89 -50.58 76.52
N SER A 711 -38.83 -51.39 76.52
CA SER A 711 -38.90 -52.84 76.35
C SER A 711 -39.05 -53.59 77.67
N THR A 712 -39.90 -53.11 78.58
CA THR A 712 -40.24 -53.86 79.80
C THR A 712 -41.73 -53.79 80.14
N THR A 713 -42.54 -54.71 79.58
CA THR A 713 -43.48 -55.53 80.37
C THR A 713 -44.25 -56.51 79.47
N LEU A 714 -43.89 -57.79 79.62
CA LEU A 714 -44.69 -58.95 79.31
C LEU A 714 -45.49 -59.30 80.58
N VAL A 715 -46.77 -59.72 80.46
CA VAL A 715 -47.52 -60.72 81.29
C VAL A 715 -49.03 -60.48 81.07
N LEU A 716 -49.74 -61.34 80.30
CA LEU A 716 -50.44 -62.58 80.71
C LEU A 716 -51.71 -62.34 81.57
N ALA A 717 -52.91 -62.49 80.98
CA ALA A 717 -53.89 -63.56 81.28
C ALA A 717 -55.36 -63.18 80.93
N VAL A 718 -55.86 -63.88 79.90
CA VAL A 718 -57.17 -64.57 79.76
C VAL A 718 -58.42 -64.04 80.48
N GLY A 719 -59.49 -63.81 79.69
CA GLY A 719 -60.85 -64.27 80.03
C GLY A 719 -62.01 -63.41 79.55
N GLY A 720 -62.85 -63.94 78.64
CA GLY A 720 -64.27 -63.57 78.58
C GLY A 720 -64.85 -63.13 77.23
N ILE A 721 -65.25 -64.11 76.42
CA ILE A 721 -66.52 -64.22 75.65
C ILE A 721 -67.14 -62.93 75.07
N GLY A 722 -67.26 -62.89 73.73
CA GLY A 722 -68.14 -61.92 73.06
C GLY A 722 -68.06 -61.93 71.53
N ALA A 723 -68.60 -63.00 70.94
CA ALA A 723 -68.92 -63.23 69.53
C ALA A 723 -68.88 -62.05 68.53
N GLY A 724 -68.30 -62.32 67.36
CA GLY A 724 -68.82 -61.77 66.10
C GLY A 724 -67.82 -61.52 64.98
N VAL A 725 -67.73 -62.49 64.05
CA VAL A 725 -67.41 -62.31 62.61
C VAL A 725 -65.92 -62.09 62.29
N ILE A 726 -65.16 -63.18 62.03
CA ILE A 726 -64.85 -63.77 60.70
C ILE A 726 -63.95 -62.81 59.88
N ILE A 727 -62.61 -62.99 59.85
CA ILE A 727 -61.78 -64.01 59.17
C ILE A 727 -61.70 -63.82 57.64
N ILE A 728 -60.45 -63.93 57.14
CA ILE A 728 -59.94 -64.21 55.77
C ILE A 728 -59.73 -62.95 54.90
N LEU A 729 -58.54 -62.66 54.35
CA LEU A 729 -57.42 -63.53 53.94
C LEU A 729 -56.08 -62.77 53.91
N LEU A 730 -55.05 -63.48 54.37
CA LEU A 730 -53.61 -63.29 54.16
C LEU A 730 -53.22 -63.46 52.68
N VAL A 731 -52.06 -62.90 52.31
CA VAL A 731 -50.89 -63.55 51.65
C VAL A 731 -50.10 -62.43 50.92
N ILE A 732 -48.94 -61.96 51.43
CA ILE A 732 -47.59 -62.54 51.25
C ILE A 732 -47.23 -62.59 49.75
N VAL A 733 -46.16 -62.02 49.17
CA VAL A 733 -44.84 -61.53 49.62
C VAL A 733 -44.01 -61.30 48.33
N PHE A 734 -42.88 -60.59 48.48
CA PHE A 734 -41.66 -60.63 47.65
C PHE A 734 -41.52 -59.82 46.35
N LYS A 735 -40.44 -59.01 46.41
CA LYS A 735 -39.31 -58.94 45.47
C LYS A 735 -39.36 -57.92 44.32
N LYS A 736 -38.54 -56.89 44.56
CA LYS A 736 -37.25 -56.62 43.89
C LYS A 736 -37.27 -55.91 42.53
N LYS A 737 -36.44 -54.87 42.53
CA LYS A 737 -35.39 -54.54 41.54
C LYS A 737 -35.79 -53.69 40.32
N THR A 738 -35.17 -52.51 40.29
CA THR A 738 -34.45 -51.90 39.16
C THR A 738 -35.12 -51.98 37.79
N SER A 739 -35.61 -50.82 37.35
CA SER A 739 -35.07 -50.09 36.21
C SER A 739 -35.35 -48.61 36.42
#